data_AF-A0ABD2JMQ0-F1
#
_entry.id   AF-A0ABD2JMQ0-F1
#
_cell.length_a   1.000
_cell.length_b   1.000
_cell.length_c   1.000
_cell.angle_alpha   90.00
_cell.angle_beta   90.00
_cell.angle_gamma   90.00
#
_symmetry.space_group_name_H-M   'P 1'
#
loop_
_entity.id
_entity.type
_entity.pdbx_description
1 polymer ?
#
loop_
_entity_poly.entity_id
_entity_poly.type
_entity_poly.pdbx_seq_one_letter_code
_entity_poly.pdbx_strand_id
1 'polypeptide(L)'
;MRKPRIYRVPFRVLFAHLKRSCAVYILFYTIAYLFGAPFFSIRTAVFALDHFLLNYLPLACVCRHDIAQFWLCVDNRPRNLPQLYVSRSVLGSILGAWLGAVVIPLDWDQWWQAWPLCSHFGSLFGVLLAVLSAYFRIWTKPPFARPQKRKPSIAPYQNSNTSRSSTIVENMETGVEEQQTDNNPKQQQKPEPSLTSNTVDNAVGGVETAMTAHFDGHGERAATASPASSFEEAVPAETTRSNSGSGGEDEHDGTHHGNVDGAGDEHDGHGRQHRRHYQQQQEQQQRRQRQQKRCSRHFFSQEPPKLCSIIYAEFDNDIGRVIRYQVPDEIFDKQRFDTISSAIIPSEEMRDRMIKINMYDYKITGHPVGIKDKKYQREVFIFNLCFVVAASEADDSDDSIYYEPLAQKCAEYLVEMEQERCFLSEEKDRLPALMHQIFDGLNQKGECVCPITDQTTIYLRLCPAFLCREPPPHPLSPFLVPIFTRLPPPITRAALNRMDVLSQKICPEIDGVRCIKDIACAVQIDTDLVGRCVRNLCFHGCVALLPQFLYSNCYVPTERLRHFFDSPQIVEKCLDFVRLRPFSEDPSPVLFDDVARLYLGLKTGSPLSEWLLRMRPRQLRVDERKLIQFGLFYGILRKQNIYPVAIRRSDGTKIATLCDGEHSLDDLALHYTLSPVELQRLLAENGNFRFIAR
;
A
#
# COMPACT_ATOMS: atom_id res chain seq x y z
N MET A 1 -24.63 34.28 -47.45
CA MET A 1 -24.47 33.13 -46.52
C MET A 1 -25.67 32.19 -46.67
N ARG A 2 -25.49 30.95 -47.13
CA ARG A 2 -26.57 29.94 -47.23
C ARG A 2 -26.74 29.27 -45.85
N LYS A 3 -27.96 29.24 -45.30
CA LYS A 3 -28.29 28.54 -44.04
C LYS A 3 -27.95 27.04 -44.16
N PRO A 4 -27.36 26.41 -43.13
CA PRO A 4 -27.07 24.97 -43.16
C PRO A 4 -28.39 24.19 -43.15
N ARG A 5 -28.57 23.30 -44.14
CA ARG A 5 -29.68 22.34 -44.17
C ARG A 5 -29.42 21.27 -43.10
N ILE A 6 -30.27 21.24 -42.07
CA ILE A 6 -30.29 20.16 -41.07
C ILE A 6 -30.86 18.92 -41.77
N TYR A 7 -30.01 17.94 -42.07
CA TYR A 7 -30.43 16.64 -42.58
C TYR A 7 -31.04 15.84 -41.43
N ARG A 8 -32.37 15.72 -41.37
CA ARG A 8 -33.03 14.73 -40.50
C ARG A 8 -32.75 13.35 -41.08
N VAL A 9 -31.87 12.58 -40.43
CA VAL A 9 -31.64 11.18 -40.78
C VAL A 9 -32.93 10.40 -40.52
N PRO A 10 -33.46 9.64 -41.49
CA PRO A 10 -34.69 8.88 -41.30
C PRO A 10 -34.48 7.83 -40.20
N PHE A 11 -35.45 7.68 -39.30
CA PHE A 11 -35.39 6.77 -38.15
C PHE A 11 -35.03 5.31 -38.54
N ARG A 12 -35.47 4.87 -39.73
CA ARG A 12 -35.12 3.55 -40.30
C ARG A 12 -33.61 3.36 -40.50
N VAL A 13 -32.89 4.40 -40.92
CA VAL A 13 -31.44 4.36 -41.14
C VAL A 13 -30.70 4.35 -39.81
N LEU A 14 -31.14 5.17 -38.84
CA LEU A 14 -30.59 5.16 -37.49
C LEU A 14 -30.75 3.79 -36.81
N PHE A 15 -31.94 3.19 -36.92
CA PHE A 15 -32.20 1.86 -36.37
C PHE A 15 -31.35 0.76 -37.04
N ALA A 16 -31.12 0.86 -38.36
CA ALA A 16 -30.23 -0.05 -39.07
C ALA A 16 -28.76 0.08 -38.61
N HIS A 17 -28.27 1.30 -38.36
CA HIS A 17 -26.93 1.52 -37.82
C HIS A 17 -26.80 0.99 -36.38
N LEU A 18 -27.81 1.22 -35.53
CA LEU A 18 -27.82 0.71 -34.16
C LEU A 18 -27.78 -0.83 -34.12
N LYS A 19 -28.57 -1.50 -34.97
CA LYS A 19 -28.55 -2.96 -35.11
C LYS A 19 -27.16 -3.49 -35.47
N ARG A 20 -26.49 -2.87 -36.45
CA ARG A 20 -25.13 -3.27 -36.86
C ARG A 20 -24.13 -3.03 -35.73
N SER A 21 -24.22 -1.92 -35.01
CA SER A 21 -23.37 -1.63 -33.85
C SER A 21 -23.54 -2.67 -32.74
N CYS A 22 -24.78 -3.04 -32.40
CA CYS A 22 -25.04 -4.08 -31.39
C CYS A 22 -24.50 -5.45 -31.84
N ALA A 23 -24.66 -5.81 -33.12
CA ALA A 23 -24.13 -7.06 -33.65
C ALA A 23 -22.60 -7.14 -33.55
N VAL A 24 -21.90 -6.04 -33.85
CA VAL A 24 -20.42 -5.99 -33.76
C VAL A 24 -19.94 -6.02 -32.31
N TYR A 25 -20.65 -5.37 -31.38
CA TYR A 25 -20.34 -5.48 -29.95
C TYR A 25 -20.47 -6.93 -29.45
N ILE A 26 -21.56 -7.62 -29.82
CA ILE A 26 -21.76 -9.04 -29.49
C ILE A 26 -20.66 -9.90 -30.12
N LEU A 27 -20.21 -9.59 -31.34
CA LEU A 27 -19.10 -10.29 -31.99
C LEU A 27 -17.78 -10.15 -31.21
N PHE A 28 -17.40 -8.94 -30.79
CA PHE A 28 -16.18 -8.77 -29.97
C PHE A 28 -16.29 -9.48 -28.61
N TYR A 29 -17.47 -9.48 -28.00
CA TYR A 29 -17.73 -10.18 -26.74
C TYR A 29 -17.57 -11.70 -26.89
N THR A 30 -18.16 -12.27 -27.94
CA THR A 30 -18.08 -13.72 -28.22
C THR A 30 -16.66 -14.15 -28.57
N ILE A 31 -15.91 -13.34 -29.33
CA ILE A 31 -14.49 -13.61 -29.59
C ILE A 31 -13.69 -13.62 -28.29
N ALA A 32 -13.83 -12.60 -27.43
CA ALA A 32 -13.12 -12.56 -26.15
C ALA A 32 -13.42 -13.79 -25.28
N TYR A 33 -14.68 -14.23 -25.25
CA TYR A 33 -15.09 -15.45 -24.56
C TYR A 33 -14.42 -16.71 -25.13
N LEU A 34 -14.37 -16.87 -26.46
CA LEU A 34 -13.70 -18.00 -27.10
C LEU A 34 -12.19 -18.07 -26.79
N PHE A 35 -11.55 -16.92 -26.54
CA PHE A 35 -10.16 -16.84 -26.11
C PHE A 35 -9.95 -16.97 -24.59
N GLY A 36 -10.98 -17.41 -23.85
CA GLY A 36 -10.86 -17.75 -22.42
C GLY A 36 -11.26 -16.64 -21.45
N ALA A 37 -11.85 -15.53 -21.92
CA ALA A 37 -12.39 -14.51 -21.03
C ALA A 37 -13.68 -14.98 -20.32
N PRO A 38 -13.92 -14.58 -19.06
CA PRO A 38 -15.12 -14.98 -18.31
C PRO A 38 -16.41 -14.44 -18.95
N PHE A 39 -17.43 -15.31 -19.07
CA PHE A 39 -18.70 -15.00 -19.76
C PHE A 39 -19.59 -14.00 -19.03
N PHE A 40 -19.61 -13.98 -17.69
CA PHE A 40 -20.40 -13.03 -16.88
C PHE A 40 -19.48 -12.05 -16.15
N SER A 41 -18.67 -11.29 -16.89
CA SER A 41 -17.76 -10.31 -16.29
C SER A 41 -17.89 -8.93 -16.92
N ILE A 42 -17.99 -7.91 -16.06
CA ILE A 42 -17.91 -6.50 -16.45
C ILE A 42 -16.60 -6.23 -17.21
N ARG A 43 -15.53 -6.96 -16.88
CA ARG A 43 -14.21 -6.84 -17.54
C ARG A 43 -14.27 -7.19 -19.03
N THR A 44 -14.98 -8.26 -19.39
CA THR A 44 -15.17 -8.68 -20.79
C THR A 44 -16.05 -7.68 -21.54
N ALA A 45 -17.07 -7.11 -20.88
CA ALA A 45 -17.90 -6.06 -21.45
C ALA A 45 -17.11 -4.78 -21.75
N VAL A 46 -16.22 -4.36 -20.83
CA VAL A 46 -15.33 -3.21 -21.02
C VAL A 46 -14.38 -3.44 -22.19
N PHE A 47 -13.80 -4.64 -22.33
CA PHE A 47 -12.96 -5.00 -23.48
C PHE A 47 -13.71 -4.91 -24.81
N ALA A 48 -14.93 -5.46 -24.88
CA ALA A 48 -15.76 -5.41 -26.09
C ALA A 48 -16.15 -3.97 -26.45
N LEU A 49 -16.43 -3.12 -25.44
CA LEU A 49 -16.72 -1.70 -25.65
C LEU A 49 -15.49 -0.94 -26.17
N ASP A 50 -14.31 -1.19 -25.59
CA ASP A 50 -13.05 -0.58 -26.03
C ASP A 50 -12.75 -0.91 -27.50
N HIS A 51 -12.84 -2.18 -27.89
CA HIS A 51 -12.63 -2.61 -29.26
C HIS A 51 -13.71 -2.10 -30.22
N PHE A 52 -14.95 -1.97 -29.76
CA PHE A 52 -16.01 -1.32 -30.53
C PHE A 52 -15.68 0.16 -30.80
N LEU A 53 -15.21 0.90 -29.80
CA LEU A 53 -14.87 2.32 -29.90
C LEU A 53 -13.59 2.58 -30.71
N LEU A 54 -12.58 1.72 -30.58
CA LEU A 54 -11.30 1.89 -31.29
C LEU A 54 -11.33 1.35 -32.73
N ASN A 55 -12.08 0.28 -33.00
CA ASN A 55 -12.06 -0.39 -34.29
C ASN A 55 -13.27 -0.07 -35.15
N TYR A 56 -14.48 -0.33 -34.65
CA TYR A 56 -15.69 -0.25 -35.46
C TYR A 56 -16.20 1.18 -35.63
N LEU A 57 -16.26 1.97 -34.56
CA LEU A 57 -16.80 3.33 -34.61
C LEU A 57 -16.05 4.25 -35.59
N PRO A 58 -14.70 4.32 -35.59
CA PRO A 58 -13.97 5.19 -36.52
C PRO A 58 -14.14 4.75 -37.97
N LEU A 59 -14.18 3.42 -38.20
CA LEU A 59 -14.35 2.85 -39.52
C LEU A 59 -15.77 3.06 -40.06
N ALA A 60 -16.77 2.96 -39.20
CA ALA A 60 -18.17 3.28 -39.51
C ALA A 60 -18.33 4.76 -39.92
N CYS A 61 -17.69 5.69 -39.20
CA CYS A 61 -17.72 7.12 -39.50
C CYS A 61 -17.08 7.46 -40.86
N VAL A 62 -15.94 6.86 -41.19
CA VAL A 62 -15.21 7.15 -42.44
C VAL A 62 -15.81 6.43 -43.65
N CYS A 63 -16.23 5.17 -43.49
CA CYS A 63 -16.80 4.37 -44.58
C CYS A 63 -18.29 4.62 -44.79
N ARG A 64 -18.95 5.42 -43.93
CA ARG A 64 -20.40 5.69 -43.97
C ARG A 64 -21.25 4.42 -44.06
N HIS A 65 -20.79 3.35 -43.41
CA HIS A 65 -21.41 2.03 -43.42
C HIS A 65 -21.57 1.37 -44.81
N ASP A 66 -20.75 1.77 -45.80
CA ASP A 66 -20.62 1.08 -47.09
C ASP A 66 -19.63 -0.11 -46.96
N ILE A 67 -20.10 -1.30 -47.31
CA ILE A 67 -19.35 -2.56 -47.22
C ILE A 67 -18.15 -2.55 -48.19
N ALA A 68 -18.28 -1.93 -49.37
CA ALA A 68 -17.19 -1.88 -50.34
C ALA A 68 -16.02 -1.01 -49.84
N GLN A 69 -16.32 0.10 -49.16
CA GLN A 69 -15.29 0.96 -48.54
C GLN A 69 -14.64 0.30 -47.33
N PHE A 70 -15.40 -0.52 -46.58
CA PHE A 70 -14.86 -1.33 -45.48
C PHE A 70 -13.82 -2.34 -45.98
N TRP A 71 -14.15 -3.14 -47.00
CA TRP A 71 -13.20 -4.12 -47.56
C TRP A 71 -11.95 -3.47 -48.15
N LEU A 72 -12.08 -2.29 -48.79
CA LEU A 72 -10.92 -1.52 -49.25
C LEU A 72 -9.97 -1.09 -48.11
N CYS A 73 -10.52 -0.82 -46.92
CA CYS A 73 -9.72 -0.50 -45.73
C CYS A 73 -9.04 -1.75 -45.16
N VAL A 74 -9.70 -2.90 -45.18
CA VAL A 74 -9.15 -4.20 -44.76
C VAL A 74 -8.02 -4.66 -45.70
N ASP A 75 -8.21 -4.51 -47.01
CA ASP A 75 -7.21 -4.83 -48.04
C ASP A 75 -6.01 -3.84 -48.09
N ASN A 76 -5.95 -2.88 -47.16
CA ASN A 76 -4.89 -1.88 -47.06
C ASN A 76 -4.72 -1.04 -48.36
N ARG A 77 -5.82 -0.82 -49.09
CA ARG A 77 -5.91 0.01 -50.30
C ARG A 77 -6.76 1.27 -50.07
N PRO A 78 -6.33 2.21 -49.20
CA PRO A 78 -7.10 3.41 -48.92
C PRO A 78 -7.15 4.32 -50.15
N ARG A 79 -8.30 4.97 -50.39
CA ARG A 79 -8.47 5.94 -51.48
C ARG A 79 -8.31 7.40 -51.02
N ASN A 80 -8.47 7.64 -49.72
CA ASN A 80 -8.42 8.97 -49.11
C ASN A 80 -7.49 8.96 -47.87
N LEU A 81 -6.94 10.13 -47.51
CA LEU A 81 -6.12 10.28 -46.30
C LEU A 81 -6.83 9.82 -45.01
N PRO A 82 -8.11 10.17 -44.74
CA PRO A 82 -8.80 9.68 -43.54
C PRO A 82 -8.96 8.15 -43.49
N GLN A 83 -9.15 7.51 -44.65
CA GLN A 83 -9.23 6.04 -44.75
C GLN A 83 -7.87 5.39 -44.45
N LEU A 84 -6.77 6.00 -44.89
CA LEU A 84 -5.40 5.51 -44.60
C LEU A 84 -5.09 5.56 -43.09
N TYR A 85 -5.45 6.65 -42.41
CA TYR A 85 -5.23 6.76 -40.96
C TYR A 85 -6.09 5.75 -40.20
N VAL A 86 -7.40 5.69 -40.47
CA VAL A 86 -8.30 4.80 -39.74
C VAL A 86 -7.96 3.33 -39.98
N SER A 87 -7.75 2.90 -41.23
CA SER A 87 -7.39 1.50 -41.52
C SER A 87 -6.13 1.04 -40.77
N ARG A 88 -5.11 1.90 -40.71
CA ARG A 88 -3.88 1.61 -39.97
C ARG A 88 -4.08 1.61 -38.47
N SER A 89 -4.81 2.58 -37.92
CA SER A 89 -5.11 2.61 -36.49
C SER A 89 -5.87 1.37 -36.05
N VAL A 90 -6.82 0.87 -36.84
CA VAL A 90 -7.56 -0.38 -36.55
C VAL A 90 -6.61 -1.59 -36.57
N LEU A 91 -5.76 -1.72 -37.59
CA LEU A 91 -4.78 -2.81 -37.67
C LEU A 91 -3.78 -2.76 -36.49
N GLY A 92 -3.28 -1.57 -36.15
CA GLY A 92 -2.39 -1.36 -35.02
C GLY A 92 -3.04 -1.71 -33.69
N SER A 93 -4.29 -1.29 -33.48
CA SER A 93 -5.09 -1.58 -32.29
C SER A 93 -5.24 -3.09 -32.08
N ILE A 94 -5.63 -3.85 -33.12
CA ILE A 94 -5.82 -5.30 -33.04
C ILE A 94 -4.49 -6.03 -32.78
N LEU A 95 -3.43 -5.68 -33.51
CA LEU A 95 -2.11 -6.29 -33.31
C LEU A 95 -1.53 -5.96 -31.93
N GLY A 96 -1.71 -4.74 -31.47
CA GLY A 96 -1.30 -4.29 -30.15
C GLY A 96 -2.07 -5.00 -29.03
N ALA A 97 -3.38 -5.15 -29.17
CA ALA A 97 -4.22 -5.90 -28.24
C ALA A 97 -3.79 -7.36 -28.12
N TRP A 98 -3.41 -7.98 -29.24
CA TRP A 98 -2.86 -9.35 -29.29
C TRP A 98 -1.51 -9.45 -28.59
N LEU A 99 -0.57 -8.54 -28.85
CA LEU A 99 0.73 -8.51 -28.17
C LEU A 99 0.59 -8.27 -26.66
N GLY A 100 -0.35 -7.42 -26.25
CA GLY A 100 -0.66 -7.20 -24.83
C GLY A 100 -1.24 -8.44 -24.15
N ALA A 101 -2.04 -9.24 -24.87
CA ALA A 101 -2.59 -10.49 -24.34
C ALA A 101 -1.52 -11.57 -24.09
N VAL A 102 -0.43 -11.59 -24.89
CA VAL A 102 0.70 -12.51 -24.69
C VAL A 102 1.43 -12.27 -23.36
N VAL A 103 1.31 -11.09 -22.76
CA VAL A 103 1.92 -10.80 -21.46
C VAL A 103 1.17 -11.47 -20.30
N ILE A 104 -0.09 -11.84 -20.48
CA ILE A 104 -0.93 -12.40 -19.40
C ILE A 104 -0.32 -13.70 -18.81
N PRO A 105 0.15 -14.68 -19.60
CA PRO A 105 0.73 -15.92 -19.06
C PRO A 105 2.15 -15.79 -18.48
N LEU A 106 2.82 -14.64 -18.61
CA LEU A 106 4.21 -14.45 -18.16
C LEU A 106 4.33 -14.21 -16.63
N ASP A 107 3.20 -14.08 -15.93
CA ASP A 107 3.02 -14.04 -14.47
C ASP A 107 4.08 -13.22 -13.69
N TRP A 108 4.09 -11.90 -13.88
CA TRP A 108 5.01 -10.96 -13.20
C TRP A 108 4.37 -10.31 -11.95
N ASP A 109 3.18 -10.77 -11.55
CA ASP A 109 2.42 -10.27 -10.38
C ASP A 109 2.22 -8.73 -10.37
N GLN A 110 2.08 -8.11 -11.54
CA GLN A 110 1.89 -6.66 -11.65
C GLN A 110 0.42 -6.27 -11.92
N TRP A 111 0.00 -5.14 -11.35
CA TRP A 111 -1.38 -4.64 -11.47
C TRP A 111 -1.81 -4.36 -12.93
N TRP A 112 -0.88 -3.95 -13.80
CA TRP A 112 -1.14 -3.68 -15.21
C TRP A 112 -1.28 -4.95 -16.05
N GLN A 113 -0.87 -6.11 -15.52
CA GLN A 113 -0.92 -7.41 -16.19
C GLN A 113 -2.33 -8.02 -16.22
N ALA A 114 -3.24 -7.51 -15.38
CA ALA A 114 -4.59 -8.04 -15.23
C ALA A 114 -5.46 -7.86 -16.49
N TRP A 115 -6.29 -8.86 -16.80
CA TRP A 115 -7.32 -8.74 -17.84
C TRP A 115 -8.40 -7.71 -17.44
N PRO A 116 -8.79 -6.77 -18.32
CA PRO A 116 -8.40 -6.56 -19.72
C PRO A 116 -7.34 -5.46 -19.94
N LEU A 117 -6.72 -4.94 -18.87
CA LEU A 117 -5.86 -3.75 -18.88
C LEU A 117 -4.63 -3.91 -19.80
N CYS A 118 -3.97 -5.06 -19.76
CA CYS A 118 -2.83 -5.36 -20.62
C CYS A 118 -3.15 -5.23 -22.11
N SER A 119 -4.30 -5.78 -22.52
CA SER A 119 -4.74 -5.74 -23.90
C SER A 119 -5.17 -4.33 -24.32
N HIS A 120 -5.75 -3.56 -23.39
CA HIS A 120 -6.07 -2.14 -23.61
C HIS A 120 -4.82 -1.27 -23.78
N PHE A 121 -3.80 -1.42 -22.94
CA PHE A 121 -2.54 -0.68 -23.13
C PHE A 121 -1.84 -1.08 -24.42
N GLY A 122 -1.88 -2.38 -24.76
CA GLY A 122 -1.40 -2.88 -26.04
C GLY A 122 -2.12 -2.24 -27.24
N SER A 123 -3.44 -2.14 -27.21
CA SER A 123 -4.24 -1.54 -28.30
C SER A 123 -3.90 -0.05 -28.49
N LEU A 124 -3.80 0.73 -27.40
CA LEU A 124 -3.42 2.14 -27.45
C LEU A 124 -2.01 2.35 -28.01
N PHE A 125 -1.04 1.54 -27.57
CA PHE A 125 0.33 1.61 -28.07
C PHE A 125 0.41 1.22 -29.55
N GLY A 126 -0.37 0.21 -29.96
CA GLY A 126 -0.50 -0.19 -31.36
C GLY A 126 -1.10 0.92 -32.24
N VAL A 127 -2.10 1.65 -31.76
CA VAL A 127 -2.65 2.83 -32.46
C VAL A 127 -1.58 3.92 -32.62
N LEU A 128 -0.80 4.20 -31.58
CA LEU A 128 0.28 5.20 -31.63
C LEU A 128 1.32 4.83 -32.71
N LEU A 129 1.80 3.59 -32.73
CA LEU A 129 2.73 3.10 -33.74
C LEU A 129 2.12 3.12 -35.14
N ALA A 130 0.83 2.79 -35.27
CA ALA A 130 0.14 2.82 -36.55
C ALA A 130 0.03 4.24 -37.12
N VAL A 131 -0.23 5.24 -36.29
CA VAL A 131 -0.25 6.65 -36.71
C VAL A 131 1.13 7.12 -37.14
N LEU A 132 2.19 6.74 -36.42
CA LEU A 132 3.57 7.02 -36.82
C LEU A 132 3.92 6.36 -38.16
N SER A 133 3.48 5.12 -38.39
CA SER A 133 3.66 4.42 -39.67
C SER A 133 2.87 5.08 -40.82
N ALA A 134 1.70 5.66 -40.51
CA ALA A 134 0.89 6.43 -41.45
C ALA A 134 1.60 7.71 -41.87
N TYR A 135 2.13 8.44 -40.89
CA TYR A 135 2.92 9.64 -41.12
C TYR A 135 4.17 9.34 -41.95
N PHE A 136 4.93 8.30 -41.60
CA PHE A 136 6.14 7.89 -42.32
C PHE A 136 5.85 7.50 -43.78
N ARG A 137 4.75 6.78 -44.05
CA ARG A 137 4.36 6.46 -45.44
C ARG A 137 4.00 7.70 -46.25
N ILE A 138 3.32 8.66 -45.65
CA ILE A 138 2.97 9.92 -46.33
C ILE A 138 4.23 10.72 -46.65
N TRP A 139 5.21 10.74 -45.74
CA TRP A 139 6.49 11.42 -45.94
C TRP A 139 7.33 10.76 -47.05
N THR A 140 7.43 9.42 -47.06
CA THR A 140 8.25 8.68 -48.03
C THR A 140 7.62 8.58 -49.42
N LYS A 141 6.29 8.43 -49.51
CA LYS A 141 5.55 8.37 -50.77
C LYS A 141 4.17 8.98 -50.56
N PRO A 142 3.93 10.26 -50.88
CA PRO A 142 2.62 10.88 -50.69
C PRO A 142 1.57 10.10 -51.51
N PRO A 143 0.71 9.30 -50.86
CA PRO A 143 -0.37 8.65 -51.57
C PRO A 143 -1.36 9.77 -51.92
N PHE A 144 -1.92 9.78 -53.12
CA PHE A 144 -2.88 10.78 -53.59
C PHE A 144 -2.30 12.13 -54.06
N ALA A 145 -1.09 12.13 -54.66
CA ALA A 145 -0.66 13.27 -55.47
C ALA A 145 -1.69 13.58 -56.57
N ARG A 146 -2.19 14.82 -56.64
CA ARG A 146 -3.13 15.26 -57.69
C ARG A 146 -2.47 15.06 -59.07
N PRO A 147 -3.15 14.52 -60.09
CA PRO A 147 -2.62 14.59 -61.45
C PRO A 147 -2.40 16.07 -61.82
N GLN A 148 -1.20 16.43 -62.26
CA GLN A 148 -0.92 17.76 -62.79
C GLN A 148 -1.90 18.04 -63.95
N LYS A 149 -2.62 19.17 -63.90
CA LYS A 149 -3.40 19.65 -65.04
C LYS A 149 -2.46 19.79 -66.24
N ARG A 150 -2.68 19.02 -67.31
CA ARG A 150 -1.99 19.21 -68.60
C ARG A 150 -2.20 20.67 -69.04
N LYS A 151 -1.11 21.37 -69.39
CA LYS A 151 -1.17 22.67 -70.08
C LYS A 151 -1.91 22.46 -71.41
N PRO A 152 -2.87 23.33 -71.81
CA PRO A 152 -3.54 23.18 -73.10
C PRO A 152 -2.54 23.45 -74.22
N SER A 153 -2.26 22.44 -75.04
CA SER A 153 -1.60 22.61 -76.34
C SER A 153 -2.59 23.22 -77.32
N ILE A 154 -2.24 24.36 -77.88
CA ILE A 154 -2.94 24.99 -79.00
C ILE A 154 -2.94 24.01 -80.17
N ALA A 155 -4.11 23.56 -80.61
CA ALA A 155 -4.32 22.92 -81.90
C ALA A 155 -5.18 23.85 -82.77
N PRO A 156 -4.90 24.00 -84.08
CA PRO A 156 -5.60 24.96 -84.90
C PRO A 156 -6.99 24.48 -85.30
N TYR A 157 -7.88 25.46 -85.31
CA TYR A 157 -9.14 25.59 -86.05
C TYR A 157 -9.41 24.55 -87.15
N GLN A 158 -10.50 23.79 -87.02
CA GLN A 158 -11.38 23.48 -88.16
C GLN A 158 -12.84 23.41 -87.69
N ASN A 159 -13.66 24.15 -88.43
CA ASN A 159 -15.08 24.37 -88.25
C ASN A 159 -15.83 23.36 -89.12
N SER A 160 -16.86 22.70 -88.60
CA SER A 160 -18.19 22.61 -89.23
C SER A 160 -19.05 21.55 -88.55
N ASN A 161 -20.18 22.01 -88.00
CA ASN A 161 -21.54 21.52 -88.22
C ASN A 161 -21.71 20.02 -88.50
N THR A 162 -22.60 19.36 -87.75
CA THR A 162 -23.99 19.10 -88.20
C THR A 162 -24.69 18.15 -87.20
N SER A 163 -25.73 18.70 -86.57
CA SER A 163 -27.05 18.11 -86.29
C SER A 163 -27.24 16.65 -85.84
N ARG A 164 -28.05 16.58 -84.77
CA ARG A 164 -29.26 15.75 -84.58
C ARG A 164 -29.12 14.29 -84.10
N SER A 165 -29.83 14.07 -82.99
CA SER A 165 -30.74 12.93 -82.70
C SER A 165 -30.08 11.55 -82.50
N SER A 166 -30.58 10.62 -81.72
CA SER A 166 -31.61 10.53 -80.68
C SER A 166 -31.55 9.09 -80.15
N THR A 167 -32.11 8.86 -78.97
CA THR A 167 -32.84 7.63 -78.56
C THR A 167 -32.14 6.27 -78.37
N ILE A 168 -32.29 5.77 -77.13
CA ILE A 168 -32.93 4.50 -76.68
C ILE A 168 -32.33 3.16 -77.17
N VAL A 169 -32.11 2.22 -76.23
CA VAL A 169 -32.75 0.88 -76.12
C VAL A 169 -31.94 0.01 -75.14
N GLU A 170 -32.55 -0.20 -73.97
CA GLU A 170 -32.86 -1.47 -73.28
C GLU A 170 -32.15 -2.82 -73.60
N ASN A 171 -31.83 -3.49 -72.49
CA ASN A 171 -32.23 -4.86 -72.11
C ASN A 171 -31.39 -6.11 -72.45
N MET A 172 -31.54 -7.06 -71.49
CA MET A 172 -31.51 -8.53 -71.62
C MET A 172 -30.12 -9.19 -71.73
N GLU A 173 -29.81 -10.36 -71.18
CA GLU A 173 -30.49 -11.40 -70.35
C GLU A 173 -29.35 -12.41 -69.97
N THR A 174 -29.26 -12.87 -68.71
CA THR A 174 -29.42 -14.27 -68.21
C THR A 174 -28.39 -15.37 -68.59
N GLY A 175 -28.23 -16.34 -67.66
CA GLY A 175 -27.58 -17.66 -67.82
C GLY A 175 -26.23 -17.79 -67.09
N VAL A 176 -26.04 -18.38 -65.90
CA VAL A 176 -26.30 -19.74 -65.36
C VAL A 176 -25.23 -20.79 -65.74
N GLU A 177 -24.52 -21.27 -64.70
CA GLU A 177 -23.85 -22.59 -64.47
C GLU A 177 -22.75 -23.06 -65.46
N GLU A 178 -21.71 -23.84 -65.12
CA GLU A 178 -21.38 -24.70 -63.98
C GLU A 178 -19.86 -25.04 -63.98
N GLN A 179 -19.45 -25.58 -62.83
CA GLN A 179 -18.25 -26.29 -62.38
C GLN A 179 -17.21 -26.93 -63.35
N GLN A 180 -15.98 -27.04 -62.79
CA GLN A 180 -15.12 -28.25 -62.66
C GLN A 180 -13.68 -28.24 -63.24
N THR A 181 -12.75 -28.53 -62.32
CA THR A 181 -11.54 -29.38 -62.39
C THR A 181 -10.20 -28.89 -62.97
N ASP A 182 -9.21 -29.03 -62.09
CA ASP A 182 -7.89 -29.70 -62.26
C ASP A 182 -6.64 -28.97 -62.79
N ASN A 183 -5.65 -29.01 -61.89
CA ASN A 183 -4.25 -29.47 -62.05
C ASN A 183 -3.25 -28.68 -62.91
N ASN A 184 -2.26 -28.14 -62.16
CA ASN A 184 -0.85 -27.89 -62.48
C ASN A 184 -0.22 -29.08 -63.27
N PRO A 185 0.93 -28.97 -64.01
CA PRO A 185 2.22 -28.49 -63.47
C PRO A 185 3.28 -27.93 -64.46
N LYS A 186 4.49 -27.67 -63.90
CA LYS A 186 5.86 -27.64 -64.49
C LYS A 186 6.36 -26.31 -65.12
N GLN A 187 7.63 -25.90 -65.05
CA GLN A 187 8.86 -26.21 -64.29
C GLN A 187 10.00 -25.28 -64.83
N GLN A 188 11.19 -25.33 -64.19
CA GLN A 188 12.55 -24.94 -64.68
C GLN A 188 12.95 -23.44 -64.57
N GLN A 189 14.18 -23.04 -64.19
CA GLN A 189 15.42 -23.71 -63.70
C GLN A 189 16.41 -22.62 -63.18
N LYS A 190 17.36 -23.03 -62.32
CA LYS A 190 18.59 -22.32 -61.82
C LYS A 190 19.58 -21.97 -62.98
N PRO A 191 20.70 -21.19 -62.84
CA PRO A 191 21.83 -21.39 -61.89
C PRO A 191 22.56 -20.11 -61.33
N GLU A 192 23.50 -20.38 -60.40
CA GLU A 192 24.54 -19.59 -59.66
C GLU A 192 25.72 -19.06 -60.56
N PRO A 193 26.89 -18.49 -60.09
CA PRO A 193 27.53 -18.41 -58.74
C PRO A 193 28.35 -17.12 -58.33
N SER A 194 28.95 -17.15 -57.11
CA SER A 194 30.30 -16.62 -56.66
C SER A 194 30.59 -15.09 -56.58
N LEU A 195 31.50 -14.50 -55.77
CA LEU A 195 32.27 -14.72 -54.50
C LEU A 195 33.10 -13.42 -54.21
N THR A 196 33.88 -13.37 -53.11
CA THR A 196 34.90 -12.35 -52.64
C THR A 196 34.35 -11.22 -51.75
N SER A 197 34.77 -10.90 -50.51
CA SER A 197 35.99 -10.97 -49.65
C SER A 197 36.72 -9.62 -49.50
N ASN A 198 37.08 -9.29 -48.23
CA ASN A 198 38.09 -8.33 -47.70
C ASN A 198 37.45 -7.32 -46.71
N THR A 199 37.64 -7.34 -45.37
CA THR A 199 38.81 -7.18 -44.46
C THR A 199 39.35 -5.74 -44.32
N VAL A 200 39.58 -5.32 -43.06
CA VAL A 200 40.63 -4.41 -42.51
C VAL A 200 40.22 -3.01 -41.94
N ASP A 201 40.47 -2.88 -40.62
CA ASP A 201 41.04 -1.81 -39.76
C ASP A 201 40.37 -0.46 -39.34
N ASN A 202 40.34 -0.34 -38.00
CA ASN A 202 40.93 0.69 -37.09
C ASN A 202 40.53 2.19 -37.07
N ALA A 203 40.40 2.63 -35.80
CA ALA A 203 41.08 3.76 -35.16
C ALA A 203 40.45 5.18 -35.07
N VAL A 204 40.32 5.60 -33.79
CA VAL A 204 40.84 6.85 -33.17
C VAL A 204 39.98 8.13 -33.11
N GLY A 205 39.99 8.72 -31.90
CA GLY A 205 39.78 10.15 -31.58
C GLY A 205 38.52 10.39 -30.75
N GLY A 206 38.51 10.90 -29.51
CA GLY A 206 39.43 11.81 -28.80
C GLY A 206 38.81 13.23 -28.72
N VAL A 207 39.13 13.98 -27.66
CA VAL A 207 38.73 15.39 -27.28
C VAL A 207 37.59 15.44 -26.23
N GLU A 208 37.92 15.53 -24.93
CA GLU A 208 38.16 16.74 -24.08
C GLU A 208 36.88 17.58 -23.85
N THR A 209 36.50 17.96 -22.63
CA THR A 209 37.22 18.95 -21.79
C THR A 209 36.71 18.92 -20.35
N ALA A 210 37.63 19.04 -19.40
CA ALA A 210 37.40 19.19 -17.96
C ALA A 210 37.14 20.65 -17.57
N MET A 211 36.51 20.88 -16.40
CA MET A 211 36.70 22.12 -15.65
C MET A 211 36.57 21.84 -14.14
N THR A 212 37.73 21.61 -13.52
CA THR A 212 38.00 21.66 -12.08
C THR A 212 38.34 23.08 -11.67
N ALA A 213 37.87 23.52 -10.49
CA ALA A 213 38.46 24.66 -9.78
C ALA A 213 38.63 24.30 -8.30
N HIS A 214 39.89 24.06 -7.94
CA HIS A 214 40.43 24.16 -6.59
C HIS A 214 40.70 25.64 -6.27
N PHE A 215 40.46 26.08 -5.04
CA PHE A 215 41.16 27.23 -4.48
C PHE A 215 41.45 26.97 -2.99
N ASP A 216 42.73 27.16 -2.64
CA ASP A 216 43.34 26.97 -1.34
C ASP A 216 43.14 28.19 -0.42
N GLY A 217 43.37 27.96 0.88
CA GLY A 217 43.00 28.84 1.99
C GLY A 217 43.96 29.99 2.34
N HIS A 218 43.55 30.74 3.36
CA HIS A 218 44.40 31.42 4.35
C HIS A 218 43.50 31.94 5.48
N GLY A 219 43.95 31.81 6.74
CA GLY A 219 43.26 32.36 7.91
C GLY A 219 43.75 33.75 8.31
N GLU A 220 42.94 34.46 9.10
CA GLU A 220 43.41 35.41 10.13
C GLU A 220 42.27 35.88 11.07
N ARG A 221 42.55 35.82 12.37
CA ARG A 221 42.28 36.77 13.48
C ARG A 221 40.91 37.48 13.68
N ALA A 222 40.34 37.17 14.85
CA ALA A 222 39.92 38.06 15.97
C ALA A 222 39.43 39.50 15.72
N ALA A 223 38.18 39.77 16.14
CA ALA A 223 37.69 41.02 16.76
C ALA A 223 36.32 40.73 17.42
N THR A 224 36.19 40.64 18.75
CA THR A 224 35.76 41.73 19.68
C THR A 224 34.63 42.62 19.15
N ALA A 225 33.40 42.44 19.65
CA ALA A 225 32.51 43.51 20.11
C ALA A 225 31.14 42.96 20.59
N SER A 226 30.87 43.07 21.90
CA SER A 226 29.54 43.33 22.45
C SER A 226 29.25 44.84 22.36
N PRO A 227 27.98 45.31 22.37
CA PRO A 227 27.21 45.51 23.61
C PRO A 227 25.75 45.00 23.47
N ALA A 228 25.15 44.37 24.48
CA ALA A 228 24.45 44.97 25.62
C ALA A 228 23.34 45.98 25.24
N SER A 229 22.08 45.54 25.26
CA SER A 229 20.99 46.30 25.87
C SER A 229 19.87 45.37 26.37
N SER A 230 19.60 45.54 27.66
CA SER A 230 18.54 45.02 28.51
C SER A 230 17.15 45.53 28.10
N PHE A 231 16.10 44.73 28.32
CA PHE A 231 14.82 45.24 28.85
C PHE A 231 14.00 44.12 29.53
N GLU A 232 13.39 44.50 30.64
CA GLU A 232 12.76 43.72 31.69
C GLU A 232 11.41 43.07 31.33
N GLU A 233 11.22 41.89 31.91
CA GLU A 233 10.09 41.39 32.71
C GLU A 233 8.68 42.05 32.59
N ALA A 234 7.64 41.22 32.40
CA ALA A 234 6.35 41.37 33.10
C ALA A 234 5.46 40.12 32.97
N VAL A 235 5.23 39.46 34.10
CA VAL A 235 4.10 38.55 34.39
C VAL A 235 2.91 39.40 34.87
N PRO A 236 1.65 38.95 34.68
CA PRO A 236 0.72 39.17 35.79
C PRO A 236 -0.13 37.93 36.15
N ALA A 237 -0.35 37.85 37.45
CA ALA A 237 -1.14 36.88 38.18
C ALA A 237 -2.61 37.32 38.37
N GLU A 238 -3.41 36.37 38.83
CA GLU A 238 -4.83 36.40 39.16
C GLU A 238 -5.25 37.50 40.14
N THR A 239 -6.50 37.99 40.03
CA THR A 239 -7.30 38.36 41.21
C THR A 239 -8.81 38.20 40.95
N THR A 240 -9.44 37.49 41.87
CA THR A 240 -10.87 37.30 42.15
C THR A 240 -11.66 38.59 42.38
N ARG A 241 -12.95 38.62 41.98
CA ARG A 241 -14.03 39.22 42.78
C ARG A 241 -15.43 38.74 42.35
N SER A 242 -16.27 38.56 43.36
CA SER A 242 -17.60 37.95 43.41
C SER A 242 -18.76 38.96 43.50
N ASN A 243 -19.98 38.44 43.30
CA ASN A 243 -21.32 38.98 43.64
C ASN A 243 -21.87 40.12 42.76
N SER A 244 -23.16 40.21 42.41
CA SER A 244 -24.40 39.56 42.88
C SER A 244 -25.59 40.03 42.01
N GLY A 245 -26.67 39.23 41.93
CA GLY A 245 -28.03 39.76 42.12
C GLY A 245 -29.05 39.66 40.98
N SER A 246 -30.17 39.00 41.32
CA SER A 246 -31.56 39.06 40.76
C SER A 246 -31.78 38.55 39.32
N GLY A 247 -32.72 37.65 39.02
CA GLY A 247 -33.97 37.28 39.69
C GLY A 247 -35.14 37.63 38.77
N GLY A 248 -35.96 36.65 38.37
CA GLY A 248 -37.15 36.85 37.54
C GLY A 248 -37.53 35.61 36.73
N GLU A 249 -38.31 34.74 37.35
CA GLU A 249 -39.13 33.69 36.74
C GLU A 249 -40.29 34.35 35.97
N ASP A 250 -40.78 33.70 34.90
CA ASP A 250 -42.23 33.55 34.63
C ASP A 250 -42.46 32.60 33.43
N GLU A 251 -43.31 31.61 33.69
CA GLU A 251 -43.90 30.64 32.76
C GLU A 251 -44.98 31.29 31.89
N HIS A 252 -45.14 30.85 30.63
CA HIS A 252 -46.40 30.29 30.11
C HIS A 252 -46.38 30.03 28.58
N ASP A 253 -46.67 28.76 28.27
CA ASP A 253 -47.69 28.26 27.33
C ASP A 253 -47.65 28.46 25.80
N GLY A 254 -48.09 27.40 25.11
CA GLY A 254 -49.03 27.54 24.00
C GLY A 254 -48.51 27.46 22.56
N THR A 255 -48.43 26.23 22.05
CA THR A 255 -48.68 25.77 20.66
C THR A 255 -49.25 26.77 19.63
N HIS A 256 -48.66 26.80 18.42
CA HIS A 256 -49.44 26.85 17.18
C HIS A 256 -48.71 26.22 15.97
N HIS A 257 -49.37 25.23 15.36
CA HIS A 257 -49.06 24.66 14.05
C HIS A 257 -49.18 25.71 12.93
N GLY A 258 -48.24 25.68 11.98
CA GLY A 258 -48.32 26.35 10.70
C GLY A 258 -47.50 25.59 9.65
N ASN A 259 -48.18 24.77 8.87
CA ASN A 259 -47.65 23.99 7.77
C ASN A 259 -47.49 24.89 6.52
N VAL A 260 -46.29 25.00 5.94
CA VAL A 260 -46.11 25.46 4.55
C VAL A 260 -44.98 24.63 3.91
N ASP A 261 -45.39 23.75 3.02
CA ASP A 261 -44.53 23.01 2.10
C ASP A 261 -43.96 23.92 0.99
N GLY A 262 -42.72 23.62 0.59
CA GLY A 262 -42.28 23.68 -0.80
C GLY A 262 -41.37 24.85 -1.20
N ALA A 263 -40.06 24.59 -1.30
CA ALA A 263 -39.27 24.75 -2.54
C ALA A 263 -37.75 24.72 -2.28
N GLY A 264 -37.04 23.87 -3.02
CA GLY A 264 -35.62 24.09 -3.37
C GLY A 264 -34.61 23.17 -2.70
N ASP A 265 -34.49 21.92 -3.20
CA ASP A 265 -33.47 20.97 -2.78
C ASP A 265 -32.65 20.51 -4.00
N GLU A 266 -31.71 21.35 -4.47
CA GLU A 266 -30.75 20.98 -5.56
C GLU A 266 -29.32 21.54 -5.39
N HIS A 267 -28.89 21.93 -4.18
CA HIS A 267 -27.52 22.45 -3.96
C HIS A 267 -26.73 21.80 -2.82
N ASP A 268 -27.00 20.53 -2.50
CA ASP A 268 -26.44 19.88 -1.30
C ASP A 268 -25.52 18.65 -1.57
N GLY A 269 -25.15 18.43 -2.84
CA GLY A 269 -24.30 17.31 -3.26
C GLY A 269 -22.80 17.50 -2.95
N HIS A 270 -22.26 18.70 -3.20
CA HIS A 270 -20.83 18.98 -3.03
C HIS A 270 -20.40 19.10 -1.56
N GLY A 271 -21.29 19.62 -0.69
CA GLY A 271 -21.04 19.71 0.75
C GLY A 271 -20.95 18.35 1.43
N ARG A 272 -21.80 17.39 1.02
CA ARG A 272 -21.80 16.02 1.57
C ARG A 272 -20.53 15.24 1.20
N GLN A 273 -20.00 15.41 0.00
CA GLN A 273 -18.72 14.79 -0.40
C GLN A 273 -17.54 15.40 0.35
N HIS A 274 -17.48 16.73 0.49
CA HIS A 274 -16.43 17.38 1.27
C HIS A 274 -16.48 16.99 2.74
N ARG A 275 -17.67 16.90 3.33
CA ARG A 275 -17.86 16.47 4.73
C ARG A 275 -17.42 15.02 4.92
N ARG A 276 -17.78 14.12 4.01
CA ARG A 276 -17.32 12.71 4.03
C ARG A 276 -15.81 12.58 3.88
N HIS A 277 -15.18 13.35 3.00
CA HIS A 277 -13.72 13.36 2.87
C HIS A 277 -13.03 13.90 4.13
N TYR A 278 -13.54 14.99 4.71
CA TYR A 278 -13.03 15.53 5.97
C TYR A 278 -13.18 14.53 7.12
N GLN A 279 -14.31 13.84 7.18
CA GLN A 279 -14.62 12.86 8.22
C GLN A 279 -13.74 11.60 8.06
N GLN A 280 -13.53 11.13 6.82
CA GLN A 280 -12.57 10.06 6.52
C GLN A 280 -11.12 10.46 6.86
N GLN A 281 -10.71 11.70 6.57
CA GLN A 281 -9.38 12.18 6.92
C GLN A 281 -9.20 12.33 8.43
N GLN A 282 -10.22 12.80 9.15
CA GLN A 282 -10.19 12.87 10.61
C GLN A 282 -10.18 11.48 11.24
N GLU A 283 -10.95 10.53 10.72
CA GLU A 283 -10.91 9.13 11.17
C GLU A 283 -9.56 8.48 10.87
N GLN A 284 -8.96 8.73 9.70
CA GLN A 284 -7.62 8.25 9.38
C GLN A 284 -6.57 8.88 10.28
N GLN A 285 -6.65 10.18 10.57
CA GLN A 285 -5.75 10.86 11.51
C GLN A 285 -5.94 10.37 12.94
N GLN A 286 -7.17 10.15 13.40
CA GLN A 286 -7.43 9.58 14.72
C GLN A 286 -6.96 8.13 14.80
N ARG A 287 -7.15 7.32 13.76
CA ARG A 287 -6.61 5.95 13.67
C ARG A 287 -5.09 5.97 13.73
N ARG A 288 -4.44 6.88 12.99
CA ARG A 288 -2.98 7.08 13.00
C ARG A 288 -2.46 7.57 14.36
N GLN A 289 -3.15 8.51 15.01
CA GLN A 289 -2.77 8.98 16.34
C GLN A 289 -2.99 7.91 17.43
N ARG A 290 -4.08 7.13 17.33
CA ARG A 290 -4.31 5.94 18.17
C ARG A 290 -3.25 4.87 17.91
N GLN A 291 -2.84 4.66 16.65
CA GLN A 291 -1.75 3.76 16.24
C GLN A 291 -0.39 4.22 16.75
N GLN A 292 -0.08 5.52 16.70
CA GLN A 292 1.20 6.08 17.15
C GLN A 292 1.31 6.05 18.68
N LYS A 293 0.19 6.28 19.39
CA LYS A 293 0.08 6.02 20.84
C LYS A 293 0.19 4.53 21.18
N ARG A 294 -0.38 3.62 20.36
CA ARG A 294 -0.25 2.16 20.49
C ARG A 294 1.19 1.68 20.31
N CYS A 295 1.89 2.16 19.28
CA CYS A 295 3.28 1.78 18.97
C CYS A 295 4.27 2.20 20.06
N SER A 296 4.00 3.31 20.76
CA SER A 296 4.85 3.79 21.86
C SER A 296 4.60 3.03 23.18
N ARG A 297 3.47 2.31 23.30
CA ARG A 297 3.04 1.61 24.53
C ARG A 297 3.57 0.20 24.70
N HIS A 298 4.06 -0.48 23.67
CA HIS A 298 4.23 -1.94 23.73
C HIS A 298 5.67 -2.43 23.57
N PHE A 299 6.68 -1.62 23.86
CA PHE A 299 8.07 -2.00 23.59
C PHE A 299 8.63 -3.11 24.51
N PHE A 300 8.04 -3.38 25.67
CA PHE A 300 8.63 -4.33 26.63
C PHE A 300 7.65 -5.35 27.20
N SER A 301 7.98 -6.61 26.90
CA SER A 301 7.83 -7.75 27.79
C SER A 301 6.49 -7.87 28.50
N GLN A 302 5.43 -8.09 27.75
CA GLN A 302 4.35 -8.92 28.26
C GLN A 302 4.50 -10.28 27.58
N GLU A 303 4.62 -11.32 28.40
CA GLU A 303 4.37 -12.69 27.95
C GLU A 303 3.02 -12.69 27.20
N PRO A 304 2.86 -13.51 26.15
CA PRO A 304 1.58 -13.59 25.45
C PRO A 304 0.47 -13.83 26.48
N PRO A 305 -0.67 -13.14 26.34
CA PRO A 305 -1.78 -13.27 27.27
C PRO A 305 -2.19 -14.74 27.33
N LYS A 306 -2.23 -15.32 28.53
CA LYS A 306 -2.52 -16.75 28.68
C LYS A 306 -3.96 -17.03 28.27
N LEU A 307 -4.16 -18.17 27.65
CA LEU A 307 -5.47 -18.68 27.26
C LEU A 307 -6.22 -19.10 28.52
N CYS A 308 -7.44 -18.58 28.71
CA CYS A 308 -8.29 -18.95 29.83
C CYS A 308 -9.03 -20.26 29.54
N SER A 309 -9.60 -20.40 28.34
CA SER A 309 -10.33 -21.60 27.94
C SER A 309 -10.45 -21.74 26.41
N ILE A 310 -10.62 -22.98 25.94
CA ILE A 310 -11.04 -23.33 24.58
C ILE A 310 -12.43 -23.93 24.66
N ILE A 311 -13.34 -23.44 23.80
CA ILE A 311 -14.73 -23.87 23.73
C ILE A 311 -14.98 -24.47 22.36
N TYR A 312 -15.62 -25.64 22.34
CA TYR A 312 -16.17 -26.22 21.12
C TYR A 312 -17.71 -26.16 21.18
N ALA A 313 -18.28 -25.42 20.24
CA ALA A 313 -19.71 -25.28 20.08
C ALA A 313 -20.16 -25.90 18.76
N GLU A 314 -21.27 -26.63 18.78
CA GLU A 314 -21.88 -27.20 17.59
C GLU A 314 -23.38 -26.91 17.54
N PHE A 315 -23.93 -26.97 16.34
CA PHE A 315 -25.36 -26.89 16.12
C PHE A 315 -25.96 -28.30 16.17
N ASP A 316 -26.60 -28.61 17.28
CA ASP A 316 -27.38 -29.82 17.49
C ASP A 316 -28.74 -29.72 16.78
N ASN A 317 -29.23 -30.84 16.23
CA ASN A 317 -30.47 -30.84 15.46
C ASN A 317 -31.73 -30.68 16.33
N ASP A 318 -31.70 -31.13 17.58
CA ASP A 318 -32.86 -31.13 18.48
C ASP A 318 -32.84 -29.94 19.44
N ILE A 319 -31.65 -29.64 19.99
CA ILE A 319 -31.47 -28.59 21.01
C ILE A 319 -31.12 -27.24 20.37
N GLY A 320 -30.53 -27.26 19.17
CA GLY A 320 -30.01 -26.07 18.51
C GLY A 320 -28.56 -25.78 18.91
N ARG A 321 -28.26 -24.54 19.30
CA ARG A 321 -26.87 -24.13 19.59
C ARG A 321 -26.44 -24.64 20.95
N VAL A 322 -25.37 -25.43 21.02
CA VAL A 322 -24.88 -26.01 22.28
C VAL A 322 -23.35 -25.95 22.35
N ILE A 323 -22.81 -25.57 23.52
CA ILE A 323 -21.41 -25.86 23.85
C ILE A 323 -21.34 -27.32 24.25
N ARG A 324 -20.59 -28.13 23.49
CA ARG A 324 -20.44 -29.55 23.80
C ARG A 324 -19.22 -29.82 24.67
N TYR A 325 -18.12 -29.11 24.42
CA TYR A 325 -16.89 -29.27 25.18
C TYR A 325 -16.29 -27.94 25.57
N GLN A 326 -15.75 -27.88 26.78
CA GLN A 326 -15.03 -26.74 27.31
C GLN A 326 -13.78 -27.23 28.03
N VAL A 327 -12.65 -26.57 27.78
CA VAL A 327 -11.36 -26.89 28.42
C VAL A 327 -10.72 -25.61 28.93
N PRO A 328 -10.30 -25.49 30.21
CA PRO A 328 -10.64 -26.35 31.35
C PRO A 328 -12.12 -26.23 31.76
N ASP A 329 -12.59 -27.13 32.63
CA ASP A 329 -14.02 -27.31 32.94
C ASP A 329 -14.72 -26.04 33.50
N GLU A 330 -15.89 -25.73 32.94
CA GLU A 330 -16.97 -24.83 33.40
C GLU A 330 -16.65 -23.34 33.70
N ILE A 331 -16.00 -22.61 32.78
CA ILE A 331 -15.95 -21.12 32.87
C ILE A 331 -17.29 -20.45 32.46
N PHE A 332 -18.09 -21.11 31.62
CA PHE A 332 -19.35 -20.54 31.10
C PHE A 332 -20.58 -21.33 31.55
N ASP A 333 -21.41 -20.70 32.38
CA ASP A 333 -22.75 -21.21 32.69
C ASP A 333 -23.67 -21.21 31.46
N LYS A 334 -24.64 -22.12 31.43
CA LYS A 334 -25.66 -22.21 30.35
C LYS A 334 -26.37 -20.87 30.10
N GLN A 335 -26.69 -20.12 31.15
CA GLN A 335 -27.34 -18.80 31.04
C GLN A 335 -26.46 -17.75 30.35
N ARG A 336 -25.15 -17.77 30.63
CA ARG A 336 -24.19 -16.87 29.97
C ARG A 336 -24.04 -17.24 28.50
N PHE A 337 -24.02 -18.55 28.20
CA PHE A 337 -23.94 -19.03 26.83
C PHE A 337 -25.16 -18.63 26.00
N ASP A 338 -26.38 -18.71 26.53
CA ASP A 338 -27.59 -18.38 25.76
C ASP A 338 -27.54 -16.96 25.18
N THR A 339 -26.96 -16.01 25.92
CA THR A 339 -26.78 -14.61 25.49
C THR A 339 -25.81 -14.48 24.30
N ILE A 340 -24.73 -15.27 24.29
CA ILE A 340 -23.66 -15.21 23.28
C ILE A 340 -23.80 -16.27 22.18
N SER A 341 -24.72 -17.22 22.34
CA SER A 341 -24.90 -18.38 21.45
C SER A 341 -25.13 -17.95 20.00
N SER A 342 -25.89 -16.87 19.80
CA SER A 342 -26.18 -16.28 18.49
C SER A 342 -24.97 -15.67 17.80
N ALA A 343 -23.99 -15.20 18.58
CA ALA A 343 -22.73 -14.67 18.08
C ALA A 343 -21.71 -15.78 17.83
N ILE A 344 -21.66 -16.82 18.68
CA ILE A 344 -20.74 -17.95 18.51
C ILE A 344 -21.11 -18.80 17.30
N ILE A 345 -22.40 -19.11 17.11
CA ILE A 345 -22.90 -19.84 15.94
C ILE A 345 -23.85 -18.92 15.16
N PRO A 346 -23.30 -18.07 14.28
CA PRO A 346 -24.06 -17.05 13.57
C PRO A 346 -24.96 -17.63 12.47
N SER A 347 -25.81 -16.78 11.91
CA SER A 347 -26.55 -17.06 10.68
C SER A 347 -25.63 -17.21 9.46
N GLU A 348 -26.16 -17.74 8.36
CA GLU A 348 -25.40 -18.08 7.15
C GLU A 348 -24.56 -16.93 6.58
N GLU A 349 -25.02 -15.69 6.68
CA GLU A 349 -24.35 -14.51 6.12
C GLU A 349 -23.00 -14.18 6.81
N MET A 350 -22.83 -14.64 8.04
CA MET A 350 -21.67 -14.37 8.90
C MET A 350 -20.84 -15.63 9.17
N ARG A 351 -21.19 -16.77 8.54
CA ARG A 351 -20.36 -17.99 8.56
C ARG A 351 -19.07 -17.78 7.76
N ASP A 352 -18.04 -18.57 8.09
CA ASP A 352 -16.71 -18.54 7.49
C ASP A 352 -16.00 -17.17 7.61
N ARG A 353 -16.39 -16.39 8.64
CA ARG A 353 -15.77 -15.12 9.01
C ARG A 353 -15.29 -15.17 10.45
N MET A 354 -14.14 -14.54 10.72
CA MET A 354 -13.64 -14.42 12.09
C MET A 354 -14.61 -13.64 12.98
N ILE A 355 -14.95 -14.19 14.14
CA ILE A 355 -15.82 -13.57 15.13
C ILE A 355 -15.03 -13.24 16.38
N LYS A 356 -15.26 -12.02 16.88
CA LYS A 356 -14.77 -11.53 18.16
C LYS A 356 -15.91 -11.07 19.03
N ILE A 357 -16.00 -11.60 20.23
CA ILE A 357 -16.99 -11.22 21.23
C ILE A 357 -16.23 -10.65 22.41
N ASN A 358 -16.43 -9.37 22.69
CA ASN A 358 -15.87 -8.72 23.87
C ASN A 358 -16.92 -8.75 24.98
N MET A 359 -16.65 -9.52 26.03
CA MET A 359 -17.37 -9.45 27.30
C MET A 359 -16.53 -8.65 28.31
N TYR A 360 -17.15 -8.25 29.43
CA TYR A 360 -16.46 -7.52 30.49
C TYR A 360 -15.27 -8.29 31.06
N ASP A 361 -15.43 -9.60 31.27
CA ASP A 361 -14.41 -10.43 31.92
C ASP A 361 -13.53 -11.19 30.91
N TYR A 362 -14.04 -11.43 29.69
CA TYR A 362 -13.41 -12.30 28.69
C TYR A 362 -13.58 -11.77 27.27
N LYS A 363 -12.57 -12.02 26.43
CA LYS A 363 -12.62 -11.85 24.98
C LYS A 363 -12.63 -13.22 24.32
N ILE A 364 -13.64 -13.49 23.50
CA ILE A 364 -13.81 -14.76 22.80
C ILE A 364 -13.50 -14.53 21.32
N THR A 365 -12.65 -15.38 20.76
CA THR A 365 -12.23 -15.39 19.36
C THR A 365 -12.55 -16.74 18.74
N GLY A 366 -13.28 -16.79 17.64
CA GLY A 366 -13.62 -18.05 16.98
C GLY A 366 -13.87 -17.88 15.49
N HIS A 367 -13.82 -18.99 14.76
CA HIS A 367 -14.08 -19.04 13.33
C HIS A 367 -15.19 -20.08 13.07
N PRO A 368 -16.46 -19.67 13.01
CA PRO A 368 -17.58 -20.59 12.77
C PRO A 368 -17.56 -21.09 11.33
N VAL A 369 -17.62 -22.42 11.19
CA VAL A 369 -17.61 -23.09 9.89
C VAL A 369 -18.93 -23.81 9.65
N GLY A 370 -19.41 -23.76 8.39
CA GLY A 370 -20.55 -24.55 7.93
C GLY A 370 -20.20 -25.45 6.74
N ILE A 371 -20.03 -26.75 6.99
CA ILE A 371 -19.75 -27.73 5.93
C ILE A 371 -21.08 -28.18 5.31
N LYS A 372 -21.29 -27.89 4.02
CA LYS A 372 -22.49 -28.32 3.28
C LYS A 372 -22.27 -29.71 2.69
N ASP A 373 -23.02 -30.70 3.14
CA ASP A 373 -22.95 -32.07 2.64
C ASP A 373 -24.27 -32.82 2.90
N LYS A 374 -24.67 -33.68 1.95
CA LYS A 374 -25.87 -34.51 2.04
C LYS A 374 -25.78 -35.60 3.11
N LYS A 375 -24.58 -35.90 3.62
CA LYS A 375 -24.41 -36.83 4.75
C LYS A 375 -25.08 -36.34 6.04
N TYR A 376 -25.32 -35.04 6.17
CA TYR A 376 -25.91 -34.45 7.37
C TYR A 376 -27.41 -34.25 7.24
N GLN A 377 -28.15 -34.43 8.34
CA GLN A 377 -29.63 -34.34 8.37
C GLN A 377 -30.17 -32.98 7.90
N ARG A 378 -29.41 -31.89 8.06
CA ARG A 378 -29.78 -30.53 7.63
C ARG A 378 -29.06 -30.08 6.36
N GLU A 379 -28.41 -31.01 5.65
CA GLU A 379 -27.52 -30.76 4.52
C GLU A 379 -26.32 -29.84 4.85
N VAL A 380 -26.15 -29.48 6.14
CA VAL A 380 -25.11 -28.60 6.65
C VAL A 380 -24.73 -29.05 8.06
N PHE A 381 -23.43 -29.17 8.31
CA PHE A 381 -22.82 -29.36 9.61
C PHE A 381 -22.16 -28.07 10.07
N ILE A 382 -22.56 -27.56 11.24
CA ILE A 382 -22.12 -26.25 11.73
C ILE A 382 -21.44 -26.43 13.07
N PHE A 383 -20.20 -25.95 13.16
CA PHE A 383 -19.42 -25.96 14.40
C PHE A 383 -18.54 -24.71 14.50
N ASN A 384 -18.08 -24.41 15.70
CA ASN A 384 -17.12 -23.34 15.96
C ASN A 384 -16.19 -23.75 17.10
N LEU A 385 -14.88 -23.56 16.89
CA LEU A 385 -13.87 -23.67 17.92
C LEU A 385 -13.43 -22.25 18.33
N CYS A 386 -13.63 -21.91 19.59
CA CYS A 386 -13.35 -20.59 20.14
C CYS A 386 -12.21 -20.63 21.17
N PHE A 387 -11.30 -19.67 21.08
CA PHE A 387 -10.29 -19.35 22.08
C PHE A 387 -10.77 -18.20 22.96
N VAL A 388 -10.63 -18.35 24.28
CA VAL A 388 -11.08 -17.39 25.29
C VAL A 388 -9.88 -16.84 26.05
N VAL A 389 -9.75 -15.51 26.09
CA VAL A 389 -8.68 -14.78 26.77
C VAL A 389 -9.30 -13.86 27.83
N ALA A 390 -8.64 -13.68 28.98
CA ALA A 390 -9.09 -12.73 29.99
C ALA A 390 -9.09 -11.30 29.41
N ALA A 391 -10.16 -10.55 29.68
CA ALA A 391 -10.17 -9.12 29.38
C ALA A 391 -9.30 -8.39 30.41
N SER A 392 -8.16 -7.84 29.97
CA SER A 392 -7.36 -6.97 30.84
C SER A 392 -8.10 -5.65 31.07
N GLU A 393 -8.20 -5.20 32.33
CA GLU A 393 -8.81 -3.93 32.74
C GLU A 393 -8.12 -2.68 32.13
N ALA A 394 -6.93 -2.85 31.54
CA ALA A 394 -6.22 -1.80 30.81
C ALA A 394 -6.81 -1.64 29.38
N ASP A 395 -7.87 -0.84 29.33
CA ASP A 395 -8.88 -0.60 28.29
C ASP A 395 -8.45 -0.21 26.85
N ASP A 396 -7.39 -0.77 26.24
CA ASP A 396 -7.02 -0.45 24.84
C ASP A 396 -6.26 -1.53 24.04
N SER A 397 -5.72 -2.58 24.68
CA SER A 397 -5.06 -3.70 23.98
C SER A 397 -6.05 -4.84 23.69
N ASP A 398 -6.19 -5.19 22.41
CA ASP A 398 -6.97 -6.34 21.99
C ASP A 398 -6.10 -7.60 22.07
N ASP A 399 -5.90 -8.08 23.29
CA ASP A 399 -5.12 -9.29 23.60
C ASP A 399 -5.66 -10.56 22.90
N SER A 400 -6.87 -10.50 22.34
CA SER A 400 -7.43 -11.57 21.52
C SER A 400 -6.72 -11.73 20.17
N ILE A 401 -5.97 -10.70 19.72
CA ILE A 401 -5.32 -10.67 18.41
C ILE A 401 -4.31 -11.80 18.22
N TYR A 402 -3.61 -12.21 19.28
CA TYR A 402 -2.61 -13.28 19.18
C TYR A 402 -3.21 -14.62 18.74
N TYR A 403 -4.50 -14.84 19.04
CA TYR A 403 -5.17 -16.11 18.85
C TYR A 403 -6.04 -16.17 17.59
N GLU A 404 -6.27 -15.05 16.89
CA GLU A 404 -7.12 -15.05 15.69
C GLU A 404 -6.59 -15.97 14.57
N PRO A 405 -5.30 -15.89 14.16
CA PRO A 405 -4.80 -16.76 13.10
C PRO A 405 -4.79 -18.23 13.52
N LEU A 406 -4.65 -18.48 14.82
CA LEU A 406 -4.69 -19.83 15.39
C LEU A 406 -6.12 -20.39 15.39
N ALA A 407 -7.12 -19.57 15.73
CA ALA A 407 -8.54 -19.91 15.63
C ALA A 407 -8.92 -20.32 14.21
N GLN A 408 -8.54 -19.49 13.23
CA GLN A 408 -8.80 -19.76 11.83
C GLN A 408 -8.10 -21.05 11.38
N LYS A 409 -6.81 -21.19 11.66
CA LYS A 409 -6.03 -22.37 11.25
C LYS A 409 -6.55 -23.67 11.89
N CYS A 410 -6.96 -23.62 13.16
CA CYS A 410 -7.60 -24.76 13.82
C CYS A 410 -8.92 -25.13 13.14
N ALA A 411 -9.75 -24.15 12.81
CA ALA A 411 -11.01 -24.40 12.12
C ALA A 411 -10.78 -25.06 10.75
N GLU A 412 -9.82 -24.56 9.96
CA GLU A 412 -9.43 -25.15 8.67
C GLU A 412 -8.97 -26.62 8.82
N TYR A 413 -8.11 -26.92 9.79
CA TYR A 413 -7.70 -28.32 10.06
C TYR A 413 -8.87 -29.22 10.48
N LEU A 414 -9.80 -28.71 11.30
CA LEU A 414 -10.99 -29.47 11.70
C LEU A 414 -11.90 -29.76 10.50
N VAL A 415 -12.00 -28.85 9.53
CA VAL A 415 -12.74 -29.06 8.28
C VAL A 415 -12.12 -30.16 7.44
N GLU A 416 -10.79 -30.12 7.25
CA GLU A 416 -10.05 -31.15 6.50
C GLU A 416 -10.27 -32.53 7.13
N MET A 417 -10.14 -32.64 8.46
CA MET A 417 -10.35 -33.90 9.17
C MET A 417 -11.81 -34.40 9.11
N GLU A 418 -12.79 -33.50 9.13
CA GLU A 418 -14.20 -33.87 9.00
C GLU A 418 -14.56 -34.33 7.58
N GLN A 419 -13.91 -33.77 6.55
CA GLN A 419 -14.10 -34.19 5.17
C GLN A 419 -13.42 -35.54 4.88
N GLU A 420 -12.26 -35.81 5.46
CA GLU A 420 -11.51 -37.06 5.23
C GLU A 420 -12.04 -38.24 6.03
N ARG A 421 -12.42 -38.04 7.31
CA ARG A 421 -12.70 -39.14 8.25
C ARG A 421 -13.95 -38.96 9.09
N CYS A 422 -14.75 -37.91 8.86
CA CYS A 422 -15.89 -37.61 9.71
C CYS A 422 -15.50 -37.48 11.21
N PHE A 423 -14.33 -36.92 11.51
CA PHE A 423 -13.73 -36.89 12.86
C PHE A 423 -14.64 -36.24 13.92
N LEU A 424 -15.33 -35.16 13.60
CA LEU A 424 -16.27 -34.47 14.51
C LEU A 424 -17.62 -35.18 14.61
N SER A 425 -17.97 -35.97 13.59
CA SER A 425 -19.22 -36.74 13.55
C SER A 425 -19.12 -38.08 14.28
N GLU A 426 -18.04 -38.84 14.04
CA GLU A 426 -17.84 -40.21 14.51
C GLU A 426 -16.89 -40.31 15.73
N GLU A 427 -15.78 -39.56 15.77
CA GLU A 427 -14.73 -39.66 16.80
C GLU A 427 -14.79 -38.55 17.87
N LYS A 428 -16.00 -38.22 18.35
CA LYS A 428 -16.24 -37.09 19.28
C LYS A 428 -15.44 -37.17 20.59
N ASP A 429 -15.15 -38.36 21.07
CA ASP A 429 -14.45 -38.59 22.35
C ASP A 429 -12.98 -38.17 22.32
N ARG A 430 -12.37 -38.06 21.13
CA ARG A 430 -10.96 -37.68 20.97
C ARG A 430 -10.75 -36.16 20.93
N LEU A 431 -11.81 -35.40 20.66
CA LEU A 431 -11.76 -33.94 20.53
C LEU A 431 -11.38 -33.24 21.86
N PRO A 432 -11.92 -33.60 23.04
CA PRO A 432 -11.49 -33.00 24.31
C PRO A 432 -10.01 -33.21 24.59
N ALA A 433 -9.48 -34.41 24.34
CA ALA A 433 -8.07 -34.71 24.52
C ALA A 433 -7.17 -33.83 23.62
N LEU A 434 -7.59 -33.61 22.37
CA LEU A 434 -6.92 -32.67 21.46
C LEU A 434 -6.98 -31.23 22.00
N MET A 435 -8.14 -30.77 22.49
CA MET A 435 -8.30 -29.42 23.05
C MET A 435 -7.39 -29.20 24.26
N HIS A 436 -7.24 -30.17 25.16
CA HIS A 436 -6.29 -30.11 26.27
C HIS A 436 -4.84 -30.00 25.80
N GLN A 437 -4.42 -30.78 24.81
CA GLN A 437 -3.07 -30.70 24.25
C GLN A 437 -2.79 -29.32 23.62
N ILE A 438 -3.78 -28.75 22.93
CA ILE A 438 -3.68 -27.40 22.35
C ILE A 438 -3.58 -26.36 23.47
N PHE A 439 -4.44 -26.45 24.49
CA PHE A 439 -4.46 -25.52 25.63
C PHE A 439 -3.12 -25.51 26.38
N ASP A 440 -2.62 -26.69 26.76
CA ASP A 440 -1.36 -26.84 27.49
C ASP A 440 -0.15 -26.44 26.62
N GLY A 441 -0.14 -26.85 25.35
CA GLY A 441 0.95 -26.51 24.42
C GLY A 441 1.08 -25.00 24.19
N LEU A 442 -0.04 -24.31 23.98
CA LEU A 442 -0.05 -22.86 23.80
C LEU A 442 0.31 -22.11 25.08
N ASN A 443 -0.21 -22.53 26.24
CA ASN A 443 0.05 -21.85 27.51
C ASN A 443 1.46 -22.10 28.07
N GLN A 444 2.06 -23.27 27.86
CA GLN A 444 3.39 -23.60 28.41
C GLN A 444 4.53 -23.23 27.46
N LYS A 445 4.42 -23.56 26.17
CA LYS A 445 5.51 -23.43 25.18
C LYS A 445 5.25 -22.36 24.13
N GLY A 446 4.01 -21.93 23.96
CA GLY A 446 3.60 -21.09 22.85
C GLY A 446 3.56 -21.85 21.51
N GLU A 447 3.67 -23.18 21.52
CA GLU A 447 3.61 -24.04 20.34
C GLU A 447 2.94 -25.38 20.68
N CYS A 448 2.04 -25.85 19.82
CA CYS A 448 1.50 -27.22 19.84
C CYS A 448 1.82 -27.88 18.52
N VAL A 449 2.39 -29.08 18.63
CA VAL A 449 2.49 -30.04 17.54
C VAL A 449 1.71 -31.25 18.01
N CYS A 450 0.52 -31.41 17.44
CA CYS A 450 -0.47 -32.34 17.95
C CYS A 450 -0.79 -33.34 16.81
N PRO A 451 -0.15 -34.54 16.79
CA PRO A 451 -0.41 -35.56 15.79
C PRO A 451 -1.72 -36.28 16.10
N ILE A 452 -2.71 -36.18 15.20
CA ILE A 452 -4.04 -36.76 15.41
C ILE A 452 -4.16 -38.10 14.67
N THR A 453 -3.60 -38.15 13.46
CA THR A 453 -3.54 -39.36 12.62
C THR A 453 -2.15 -39.52 11.99
N ASP A 454 -1.92 -40.64 11.33
CA ASP A 454 -0.67 -40.92 10.60
C ASP A 454 -0.39 -39.92 9.45
N GLN A 455 -1.42 -39.20 8.99
CA GLN A 455 -1.34 -38.28 7.85
C GLN A 455 -1.56 -36.82 8.25
N THR A 456 -2.30 -36.55 9.33
CA THR A 456 -2.64 -35.19 9.76
C THR A 456 -2.04 -34.85 11.12
N THR A 457 -1.16 -33.84 11.12
CA THR A 457 -0.53 -33.28 12.31
C THR A 457 -0.83 -31.79 12.39
N ILE A 458 -1.47 -31.35 13.47
CA ILE A 458 -1.80 -29.95 13.67
C ILE A 458 -0.56 -29.21 14.18
N TYR A 459 -0.14 -28.17 13.45
CA TYR A 459 0.96 -27.29 13.83
C TYR A 459 0.45 -25.90 14.19
N LEU A 460 0.55 -25.55 15.47
CA LEU A 460 0.14 -24.25 16.01
C LEU A 460 1.33 -23.59 16.69
N ARG A 461 1.57 -22.32 16.38
CA ARG A 461 2.63 -21.53 17.00
C ARG A 461 2.15 -20.12 17.23
N LEU A 462 2.20 -19.68 18.48
CA LEU A 462 2.07 -18.29 18.86
C LEU A 462 3.26 -17.52 18.27
N CYS A 463 2.99 -16.69 17.27
CA CYS A 463 3.98 -15.81 16.69
C CYS A 463 3.93 -14.46 17.41
N PRO A 464 4.97 -14.07 18.16
CA PRO A 464 5.05 -12.75 18.79
C PRO A 464 5.04 -11.60 17.76
N ALA A 465 5.26 -11.90 16.48
CA ALA A 465 5.16 -10.94 15.38
C ALA A 465 3.73 -10.37 15.20
N PHE A 466 2.69 -11.03 15.75
CA PHE A 466 1.30 -10.54 15.73
C PHE A 466 0.97 -9.57 16.89
N LEU A 467 1.96 -8.94 17.50
CA LEU A 467 1.80 -7.85 18.49
C LEU A 467 0.99 -6.63 18.00
N CYS A 468 0.31 -6.71 16.84
CA CYS A 468 -0.26 -5.58 16.13
C CYS A 468 0.73 -4.42 15.99
N ARG A 469 2.03 -4.75 15.91
CA ARG A 469 3.08 -3.81 15.57
C ARG A 469 3.05 -3.65 14.07
N GLU A 470 2.45 -2.56 13.60
CA GLU A 470 2.70 -2.15 12.23
C GLU A 470 4.21 -2.01 12.05
N PRO A 471 4.79 -2.62 10.99
CA PRO A 471 6.21 -2.46 10.74
C PRO A 471 6.48 -0.97 10.59
N PRO A 472 7.54 -0.42 11.24
CA PRO A 472 7.76 1.02 11.31
C PRO A 472 7.69 1.63 9.91
N PRO A 473 7.10 2.83 9.74
CA PRO A 473 6.78 3.37 8.42
C PRO A 473 8.03 3.40 7.53
N HIS A 474 7.85 3.09 6.24
CA HIS A 474 8.91 3.10 5.25
C HIS A 474 8.84 4.39 4.42
N PRO A 475 9.97 5.01 4.07
CA PRO A 475 11.36 4.61 4.41
C PRO A 475 11.72 4.87 5.87
N LEU A 476 12.59 4.02 6.43
CA LEU A 476 13.17 4.28 7.76
C LEU A 476 14.14 5.45 7.67
N SER A 477 14.17 6.30 8.70
CA SER A 477 15.17 7.36 8.78
C SER A 477 16.58 6.73 8.85
N PRO A 478 17.52 7.14 7.98
CA PRO A 478 18.83 6.51 7.86
C PRO A 478 19.72 6.74 9.10
N PHE A 479 19.35 7.69 9.95
CA PHE A 479 20.04 8.03 11.20
C PHE A 479 19.52 7.25 12.42
N LEU A 480 18.64 6.27 12.23
CA LEU A 480 18.26 5.38 13.31
C LEU A 480 19.37 4.36 13.60
N VAL A 481 19.52 3.99 14.85
CA VAL A 481 20.52 3.05 15.37
C VAL A 481 19.79 1.77 15.80
N PRO A 482 20.04 0.62 15.15
CA PRO A 482 19.51 -0.66 15.58
C PRO A 482 20.25 -1.19 16.81
N ILE A 483 19.51 -1.71 17.79
CA ILE A 483 20.03 -2.39 18.99
C ILE A 483 19.30 -3.72 19.16
N PHE A 484 20.03 -4.80 19.44
CA PHE A 484 19.40 -6.09 19.73
C PHE A 484 18.62 -6.06 21.05
N THR A 485 17.37 -6.52 21.00
CA THR A 485 16.49 -6.67 22.17
C THR A 485 16.68 -8.01 22.87
N ARG A 486 17.08 -9.05 22.12
CA ARG A 486 17.25 -10.41 22.61
C ARG A 486 18.71 -10.64 22.97
N LEU A 487 18.95 -11.12 24.19
CA LEU A 487 20.24 -11.61 24.66
C LEU A 487 20.16 -13.14 24.80
N PRO A 488 21.09 -13.90 24.24
CA PRO A 488 22.24 -13.47 23.42
C PRO A 488 21.83 -13.03 22.01
N PRO A 489 22.56 -12.07 21.40
CA PRO A 489 22.30 -11.65 20.02
C PRO A 489 22.55 -12.81 19.04
N PRO A 490 21.82 -12.88 17.91
CA PRO A 490 21.92 -13.98 16.94
C PRO A 490 23.18 -13.91 16.06
N ILE A 491 24.35 -13.68 16.68
CA ILE A 491 25.65 -13.52 15.99
C ILE A 491 26.40 -14.86 15.91
N THR A 492 25.90 -15.91 16.59
CA THR A 492 26.49 -17.25 16.53
C THR A 492 26.41 -17.81 15.11
N ARG A 493 27.49 -18.41 14.60
CA ARG A 493 27.55 -19.00 13.25
C ARG A 493 26.39 -19.96 12.93
N ALA A 494 25.97 -20.77 13.89
CA ALA A 494 24.83 -21.68 13.74
C ALA A 494 23.49 -20.96 13.54
N ALA A 495 23.31 -19.78 14.16
CA ALA A 495 22.13 -18.94 13.99
C ALA A 495 22.17 -18.20 12.65
N LEU A 496 23.32 -17.59 12.32
CA LEU A 496 23.52 -16.87 11.06
C LEU A 496 23.26 -17.76 9.83
N ASN A 497 23.72 -19.01 9.85
CA ASN A 497 23.48 -19.95 8.73
C ASN A 497 22.00 -20.25 8.46
N ARG A 498 21.11 -20.04 9.44
CA ARG A 498 19.66 -20.21 9.28
C ARG A 498 18.97 -18.93 8.78
N MET A 499 19.67 -17.80 8.78
CA MET A 499 19.16 -16.51 8.36
C MET A 499 19.40 -16.28 6.86
N ASP A 500 18.70 -15.31 6.29
CA ASP A 500 18.92 -14.84 4.93
C ASP A 500 20.28 -14.15 4.76
N VAL A 501 20.76 -14.10 3.51
CA VAL A 501 22.10 -13.58 3.17
C VAL A 501 22.28 -12.11 3.58
N LEU A 502 21.23 -11.30 3.54
CA LEU A 502 21.30 -9.89 3.95
C LEU A 502 21.44 -9.79 5.48
N SER A 503 20.60 -10.49 6.24
CA SER A 503 20.74 -10.52 7.70
C SER A 503 22.07 -11.11 8.15
N GLN A 504 22.62 -12.11 7.45
CA GLN A 504 23.95 -12.66 7.76
C GLN A 504 25.05 -11.61 7.72
N LYS A 505 24.96 -10.66 6.76
CA LYS A 505 25.92 -9.55 6.64
C LYS A 505 25.62 -8.39 7.57
N ILE A 506 24.34 -8.08 7.81
CA ILE A 506 23.92 -6.91 8.58
C ILE A 506 23.98 -7.18 10.09
N CYS A 507 23.55 -8.35 10.57
CA CYS A 507 23.48 -8.63 12.01
C CYS A 507 24.82 -8.52 12.76
N PRO A 508 25.97 -8.95 12.21
CA PRO A 508 27.28 -8.71 12.83
C PRO A 508 27.63 -7.23 12.97
N GLU A 509 27.10 -6.38 12.09
CA GLU A 509 27.38 -4.95 12.10
C GLU A 509 26.50 -4.15 13.09
N ILE A 510 25.47 -4.76 13.67
CA ILE A 510 24.60 -4.14 14.67
C ILE A 510 25.29 -4.17 16.04
N ASP A 511 26.00 -3.08 16.35
CA ASP A 511 26.72 -2.86 17.60
C ASP A 511 25.97 -1.97 18.62
N GLY A 512 24.84 -1.40 18.19
CA GLY A 512 24.07 -0.42 18.97
C GLY A 512 24.65 0.99 18.99
N VAL A 513 25.57 1.31 18.08
CA VAL A 513 26.17 2.65 17.94
C VAL A 513 26.01 3.18 16.52
N ARG A 514 26.27 2.33 15.52
CA ARG A 514 26.23 2.69 14.11
C ARG A 514 24.80 2.90 13.63
N CYS A 515 24.58 3.95 12.83
CA CYS A 515 23.28 4.16 12.22
C CYS A 515 23.09 3.29 10.97
N ILE A 516 21.85 3.19 10.47
CA ILE A 516 21.52 2.42 9.26
C ILE A 516 22.39 2.86 8.07
N LYS A 517 22.68 4.16 7.93
CA LYS A 517 23.58 4.69 6.91
C LYS A 517 25.02 4.19 7.08
N ASP A 518 25.53 4.18 8.31
CA ASP A 518 26.90 3.71 8.58
C ASP A 518 27.03 2.21 8.31
N ILE A 519 26.00 1.43 8.66
CA ILE A 519 25.93 0.00 8.36
C ILE A 519 25.89 -0.23 6.85
N ALA A 520 25.09 0.56 6.12
CA ALA A 520 25.02 0.50 4.66
C ALA A 520 26.39 0.78 4.01
N CYS A 521 27.12 1.79 4.50
CA CYS A 521 28.47 2.07 4.05
C CYS A 521 29.47 0.95 4.40
N ALA A 522 29.39 0.37 5.60
CA ALA A 522 30.28 -0.70 6.04
C ALA A 522 30.09 -1.99 5.22
N VAL A 523 28.84 -2.36 4.91
CA VAL A 523 28.52 -3.58 4.15
C VAL A 523 28.53 -3.35 2.63
N GLN A 524 28.65 -2.08 2.18
CA GLN A 524 28.54 -1.68 0.77
C GLN A 524 27.21 -2.10 0.13
N ILE A 525 26.11 -1.89 0.84
CA ILE A 525 24.73 -2.16 0.39
C ILE A 525 23.96 -0.84 0.38
N ASP A 526 22.96 -0.71 -0.49
CA ASP A 526 22.08 0.44 -0.50
C ASP A 526 21.34 0.64 0.83
N THR A 527 21.20 1.90 1.24
CA THR A 527 20.62 2.29 2.54
C THR A 527 19.16 1.85 2.65
N ASP A 528 18.42 1.86 1.53
CA ASP A 528 17.04 1.42 1.50
C ASP A 528 16.91 -0.09 1.76
N LEU A 529 17.79 -0.91 1.16
CA LEU A 529 17.78 -2.35 1.34
C LEU A 529 18.16 -2.74 2.78
N VAL A 530 19.17 -2.08 3.37
CA VAL A 530 19.50 -2.24 4.79
C VAL A 530 18.32 -1.80 5.66
N GLY A 531 17.67 -0.68 5.32
CA GLY A 531 16.47 -0.21 6.00
C GLY A 531 15.32 -1.23 5.97
N ARG A 532 15.06 -1.89 4.83
CA ARG A 532 14.06 -2.97 4.72
C ARG A 532 14.42 -4.18 5.58
N CYS A 533 15.68 -4.58 5.60
CA CYS A 533 16.16 -5.69 6.43
C CYS A 533 16.00 -5.38 7.93
N VAL A 534 16.47 -4.21 8.37
CA VAL A 534 16.37 -3.77 9.77
C VAL A 534 14.91 -3.57 10.18
N ARG A 535 14.05 -3.08 9.28
CA ARG A 535 12.60 -3.00 9.49
C ARG A 535 12.00 -4.38 9.77
N ASN A 536 12.42 -5.41 9.02
CA ASN A 536 11.95 -6.78 9.23
C ASN A 536 12.44 -7.34 10.58
N LEU A 537 13.72 -7.12 10.93
CA LEU A 537 14.26 -7.51 12.24
C LEU A 537 13.56 -6.79 13.41
N CYS A 538 13.15 -5.54 13.21
CA CYS A 538 12.35 -4.77 14.15
C CYS A 538 10.93 -5.32 14.28
N PHE A 539 10.31 -5.70 13.16
CA PHE A 539 8.97 -6.29 13.13
C PHE A 539 8.93 -7.61 13.91
N HIS A 540 9.94 -8.47 13.75
CA HIS A 540 10.05 -9.72 14.53
C HIS A 540 10.52 -9.51 15.98
N GLY A 541 10.75 -8.26 16.42
CA GLY A 541 11.15 -7.94 17.77
C GLY A 541 12.55 -8.45 18.13
N CYS A 542 13.43 -8.62 17.15
CA CYS A 542 14.85 -8.94 17.35
C CYS A 542 15.69 -7.68 17.60
N VAL A 543 15.28 -6.57 17.00
CA VAL A 543 15.99 -5.28 17.03
C VAL A 543 15.02 -4.17 17.46
N ALA A 544 15.49 -3.22 18.25
CA ALA A 544 14.85 -1.95 18.53
C ALA A 544 15.58 -0.83 17.79
N LEU A 545 14.85 0.18 17.32
CA LEU A 545 15.39 1.34 16.62
C LEU A 545 15.41 2.54 17.57
N LEU A 546 16.61 3.07 17.84
CA LEU A 546 16.79 4.29 18.63
C LEU A 546 17.24 5.47 17.74
N PRO A 547 16.93 6.71 18.11
CA PRO A 547 17.57 7.88 17.50
C PRO A 547 19.09 7.87 17.73
N GLN A 548 19.87 8.34 16.75
CA GLN A 548 21.31 8.53 16.91
C GLN A 548 21.64 9.41 18.12
N PHE A 549 22.65 8.98 18.87
CA PHE A 549 23.20 9.76 19.98
C PHE A 549 24.06 10.90 19.44
N LEU A 550 23.68 12.15 19.74
CA LEU A 550 24.46 13.35 19.41
C LEU A 550 24.44 14.29 20.62
N TYR A 551 25.55 14.95 20.91
CA TYR A 551 25.63 15.93 22.01
C TYR A 551 24.80 17.20 21.75
N SER A 552 24.49 17.50 20.49
CA SER A 552 23.60 18.59 20.09
C SER A 552 22.12 18.28 20.33
N ASN A 553 21.75 17.01 20.53
CA ASN A 553 20.35 16.63 20.72
C ASN A 553 19.86 17.00 22.12
N CYS A 554 18.56 17.27 22.22
CA CYS A 554 17.86 17.47 23.48
C CYS A 554 17.10 16.19 23.85
N TYR A 555 17.27 15.71 25.08
CA TYR A 555 16.60 14.52 25.62
C TYR A 555 15.77 14.90 26.84
N VAL A 556 14.53 14.44 26.88
CA VAL A 556 13.57 14.82 27.92
C VAL A 556 13.02 13.55 28.60
N PRO A 557 12.93 13.52 29.94
CA PRO A 557 12.32 12.41 30.66
C PRO A 557 10.80 12.34 30.42
N THR A 558 10.28 11.13 30.35
CA THR A 558 8.85 10.84 30.20
C THR A 558 8.22 10.50 31.56
N GLU A 559 6.90 10.43 31.61
CA GLU A 559 6.14 10.02 32.80
C GLU A 559 6.53 8.60 33.29
N ARG A 560 7.10 7.76 32.39
CA ARG A 560 7.57 6.40 32.71
C ARG A 560 8.77 6.36 33.63
N LEU A 561 9.46 7.49 33.81
CA LEU A 561 10.56 7.58 34.76
C LEU A 561 10.11 7.19 36.19
N ARG A 562 8.83 7.43 36.53
CA ARG A 562 8.24 7.02 37.82
C ARG A 562 8.23 5.49 37.97
N HIS A 563 7.65 4.79 36.98
CA HIS A 563 7.60 3.33 36.96
C HIS A 563 8.99 2.66 36.94
N PHE A 564 9.98 3.35 36.36
CA PHE A 564 11.37 2.90 36.39
C PHE A 564 11.92 2.87 37.82
N PHE A 565 11.60 3.86 38.65
CA PHE A 565 12.03 3.88 40.05
C PHE A 565 11.31 2.83 40.91
N ASP A 566 10.07 2.47 40.56
CA ASP A 566 9.30 1.45 41.29
C ASP A 566 9.79 0.01 41.02
N SER A 567 10.49 -0.22 39.90
CA SER A 567 10.85 -1.56 39.41
C SER A 567 12.33 -1.89 39.64
N PRO A 568 12.71 -2.61 40.73
CA PRO A 568 14.12 -2.84 41.07
C PRO A 568 14.87 -3.67 40.02
N GLN A 569 14.19 -4.57 39.31
CA GLN A 569 14.80 -5.41 38.26
C GLN A 569 15.30 -4.61 37.05
N ILE A 570 14.59 -3.54 36.68
CA ILE A 570 14.99 -2.69 35.55
C ILE A 570 16.13 -1.77 35.98
N VAL A 571 16.08 -1.29 37.23
CA VAL A 571 17.16 -0.52 37.83
C VAL A 571 18.47 -1.31 37.87
N GLU A 572 18.44 -2.55 38.33
CA GLU A 572 19.65 -3.41 38.37
C GLU A 572 20.25 -3.61 36.98
N LYS A 573 19.42 -3.90 35.97
CA LYS A 573 19.85 -3.98 34.56
C LYS A 573 20.43 -2.66 34.04
N CYS A 574 19.87 -1.52 34.48
CA CYS A 574 20.38 -0.19 34.15
C CYS A 574 21.79 0.01 34.72
N LEU A 575 21.97 -0.28 36.01
CA LEU A 575 23.25 -0.10 36.69
C LEU A 575 24.35 -0.95 36.07
N ASP A 576 24.04 -2.19 35.68
CA ASP A 576 24.98 -3.07 34.98
C ASP A 576 25.33 -2.53 33.57
N PHE A 577 24.32 -2.12 32.79
CA PHE A 577 24.53 -1.63 31.43
C PHE A 577 25.29 -0.30 31.38
N VAL A 578 24.92 0.66 32.23
CA VAL A 578 25.39 2.05 32.23
C VAL A 578 26.79 2.20 32.80
N ARG A 579 27.26 1.20 33.55
CA ARG A 579 28.60 1.19 34.12
C ARG A 579 29.65 1.55 33.09
N LEU A 580 30.43 2.58 33.41
CA LEU A 580 31.65 2.89 32.68
C LEU A 580 32.60 1.71 32.89
N ARG A 581 32.99 1.02 31.81
CA ARG A 581 34.01 -0.05 31.94
C ARG A 581 35.30 0.65 32.35
N PRO A 582 35.84 0.38 33.55
CA PRO A 582 37.03 1.06 34.00
C PRO A 582 38.24 0.56 33.21
N PHE A 583 39.25 1.42 33.05
CA PHE A 583 40.59 1.01 32.63
C PHE A 583 41.35 0.29 33.77
N SER A 584 40.82 0.30 35.01
CA SER A 584 41.45 -0.24 36.21
C SER A 584 40.49 -1.10 37.05
N GLU A 585 41.02 -2.11 37.73
CA GLU A 585 40.33 -3.22 38.41
C GLU A 585 39.50 -2.85 39.67
N ASP A 586 39.04 -1.61 39.85
CA ASP A 586 38.25 -1.25 41.03
C ASP A 586 36.76 -1.52 40.81
N PRO A 587 36.14 -2.48 41.54
CA PRO A 587 34.79 -2.94 41.27
C PRO A 587 33.72 -2.14 42.02
N SER A 588 33.95 -0.87 42.38
CA SER A 588 32.92 -0.10 43.11
C SER A 588 31.64 0.09 42.26
N PRO A 589 30.45 -0.26 42.77
CA PRO A 589 29.21 -0.21 42.00
C PRO A 589 28.75 1.22 41.73
N VAL A 590 28.04 1.42 40.62
CA VAL A 590 27.32 2.67 40.34
C VAL A 590 26.14 2.76 41.31
N LEU A 591 25.97 3.90 41.97
CA LEU A 591 24.86 4.09 42.89
C LEU A 591 23.58 4.46 42.13
N PHE A 592 22.45 3.92 42.58
CA PHE A 592 21.13 4.26 42.05
C PHE A 592 20.84 5.77 42.15
N ASP A 593 21.19 6.38 43.29
CA ASP A 593 20.96 7.80 43.55
C ASP A 593 21.65 8.70 42.53
N ASP A 594 22.83 8.30 42.05
CA ASP A 594 23.57 9.04 41.04
C ASP A 594 22.90 8.95 39.67
N VAL A 595 22.42 7.78 39.27
CA VAL A 595 21.66 7.59 38.03
C VAL A 595 20.32 8.33 38.08
N ALA A 596 19.61 8.27 39.21
CA ALA A 596 18.38 9.02 39.42
C ALA A 596 18.63 10.54 39.32
N ARG A 597 19.71 11.04 39.96
CA ARG A 597 20.11 12.45 39.87
C ARG A 597 20.42 12.86 38.42
N LEU A 598 21.05 11.98 37.64
CA LEU A 598 21.36 12.23 36.23
C LEU A 598 20.09 12.34 35.38
N TYR A 599 19.12 11.42 35.55
CA TYR A 599 17.84 11.47 34.83
C TYR A 599 17.00 12.69 35.22
N LEU A 600 16.91 13.01 36.52
CA LEU A 600 16.22 14.21 37.03
C LEU A 600 16.91 15.51 36.60
N GLY A 601 18.19 15.44 36.25
CA GLY A 601 18.95 16.56 35.72
C GLY A 601 18.55 16.95 34.30
N LEU A 602 17.90 16.10 33.50
CA LEU A 602 17.57 16.44 32.11
C LEU A 602 16.41 17.46 32.05
N LYS A 603 16.64 18.61 31.40
CA LYS A 603 15.67 19.69 31.24
C LYS A 603 15.17 19.79 29.80
N THR A 604 13.94 20.27 29.62
CA THR A 604 13.37 20.55 28.30
C THR A 604 14.13 21.70 27.62
N GLY A 605 14.53 21.51 26.37
CA GLY A 605 15.18 22.55 25.57
C GLY A 605 16.68 22.78 25.81
N SER A 606 17.32 22.13 26.79
CA SER A 606 18.78 22.21 26.94
C SER A 606 19.46 21.05 26.19
N PRO A 607 20.47 21.33 25.33
CA PRO A 607 21.19 20.28 24.62
C PRO A 607 21.99 19.40 25.60
N LEU A 608 22.25 18.17 25.20
CA LEU A 608 22.99 17.21 26.03
C LEU A 608 24.41 17.71 26.38
N SER A 609 25.03 18.49 25.50
CA SER A 609 26.33 19.14 25.75
C SER A 609 26.31 20.05 26.98
N GLU A 610 25.26 20.84 27.16
CA GLU A 610 25.08 21.72 28.32
C GLU A 610 24.83 20.90 29.60
N TRP A 611 23.99 19.87 29.49
CA TRP A 611 23.75 18.94 30.60
C TRP A 611 25.04 18.23 31.04
N LEU A 612 25.91 17.84 30.10
CA LEU A 612 27.18 17.19 30.38
C LEU A 612 28.12 18.10 31.19
N LEU A 613 28.16 19.40 30.87
CA LEU A 613 28.96 20.39 31.59
C LEU A 613 28.50 20.56 33.04
N ARG A 614 27.18 20.53 33.27
CA ARG A 614 26.57 20.70 34.60
C ARG A 614 26.65 19.45 35.48
N MET A 615 26.35 18.28 34.92
CA MET A 615 26.18 17.04 35.70
C MET A 615 27.42 16.14 35.73
N ARG A 616 28.33 16.27 34.75
CA ARG A 616 29.59 15.49 34.64
C ARG A 616 29.44 13.99 34.96
N PRO A 617 28.61 13.24 34.22
CA PRO A 617 28.32 11.82 34.48
C PRO A 617 29.55 10.91 34.57
N ARG A 618 30.63 11.22 33.85
CA ARG A 618 31.88 10.46 33.91
C ARG A 618 32.54 10.49 35.30
N GLN A 619 32.36 11.56 36.07
CA GLN A 619 32.83 11.62 37.46
C GLN A 619 32.04 10.66 38.36
N LEU A 620 30.79 10.39 38.01
CA LEU A 620 29.90 9.42 38.66
C LEU A 620 30.09 7.99 38.09
N ARG A 621 31.13 7.75 37.29
CA ARG A 621 31.43 6.45 36.65
C ARG A 621 30.31 5.92 35.75
N VAL A 622 29.50 6.83 35.21
CA VAL A 622 28.39 6.56 34.30
C VAL A 622 28.81 6.92 32.87
N ASP A 623 28.64 5.97 31.94
CA ASP A 623 28.78 6.24 30.51
C ASP A 623 27.55 7.01 30.02
N GLU A 624 27.75 8.26 29.61
CA GLU A 624 26.66 9.13 29.17
C GLU A 624 25.89 8.57 27.96
N ARG A 625 26.56 7.87 27.04
CA ARG A 625 25.92 7.33 25.84
C ARG A 625 25.02 6.16 26.22
N LYS A 626 25.54 5.24 27.04
CA LYS A 626 24.77 4.08 27.49
C LYS A 626 23.58 4.49 28.37
N LEU A 627 23.75 5.51 29.22
CA LEU A 627 22.65 6.06 30.02
C LEU A 627 21.50 6.55 29.14
N ILE A 628 21.81 7.33 28.11
CA ILE A 628 20.81 7.84 27.17
C ILE A 628 20.23 6.71 26.32
N GLN A 629 21.05 5.78 25.83
CA GLN A 629 20.58 4.62 25.06
C GLN A 629 19.63 3.74 25.89
N PHE A 630 19.95 3.45 27.15
CA PHE A 630 19.08 2.71 28.06
C PHE A 630 17.77 3.47 28.28
N GLY A 631 17.85 4.77 28.56
CA GLY A 631 16.67 5.61 28.77
C GLY A 631 15.76 5.66 27.53
N LEU A 632 16.33 5.81 26.34
CA LEU A 632 15.60 5.78 25.07
C LEU A 632 15.01 4.40 24.78
N PHE A 633 15.77 3.34 25.04
CA PHE A 633 15.34 1.97 24.86
C PHE A 633 14.10 1.67 25.70
N TYR A 634 14.14 1.91 27.02
CA TYR A 634 13.00 1.69 27.93
C TYR A 634 11.88 2.74 27.80
N GLY A 635 12.05 3.75 26.94
CA GLY A 635 11.09 4.86 26.79
C GLY A 635 10.97 5.76 28.02
N ILE A 636 11.95 5.71 28.92
CA ILE A 636 12.13 6.62 30.05
C ILE A 636 12.52 8.01 29.54
N LEU A 637 13.29 8.04 28.46
CA LEU A 637 13.67 9.24 27.74
C LEU A 637 13.04 9.26 26.36
N ARG A 638 12.81 10.47 25.86
CA ARG A 638 12.46 10.72 24.46
C ARG A 638 13.39 11.79 23.89
N LYS A 639 13.77 11.67 22.61
CA LYS A 639 14.43 12.75 21.88
C LYS A 639 13.39 13.85 21.62
N GLN A 640 13.73 15.10 21.92
CA GLN A 640 12.93 16.25 21.58
C GLN A 640 13.32 16.71 20.17
N ASN A 641 12.37 16.67 19.24
CA ASN A 641 12.59 17.08 17.85
C ASN A 641 11.91 18.42 17.59
N ILE A 642 12.48 19.23 16.70
CA ILE A 642 11.89 20.50 16.26
C ILE A 642 11.12 20.26 14.97
N TYR A 643 9.88 20.76 14.89
CA TYR A 643 8.99 20.63 13.75
C TYR A 643 8.62 22.02 13.23
N PRO A 644 9.07 22.41 12.02
CA PRO A 644 8.69 23.68 11.42
C PRO A 644 7.26 23.62 10.86
N VAL A 645 6.50 24.69 11.07
CA VAL A 645 5.11 24.89 10.61
C VAL A 645 5.04 26.20 9.83
N ALA A 646 4.60 26.13 8.58
CA ALA A 646 4.32 27.33 7.79
C ALA A 646 3.10 28.09 8.34
N ILE A 647 3.26 29.37 8.65
CA ILE A 647 2.18 30.24 9.14
C ILE A 647 1.26 30.64 7.98
N ARG A 648 1.85 30.93 6.81
CA ARG A 648 1.13 31.32 5.60
C ARG A 648 0.83 30.11 4.74
N ARG A 649 -0.41 29.61 4.79
CA ARG A 649 -0.90 28.53 3.93
C ARG A 649 -1.00 28.91 2.44
N SER A 650 -0.85 30.20 2.11
CA SER A 650 -0.84 30.74 0.75
C SER A 650 0.49 30.58 0.01
N ASP A 651 1.57 30.22 0.73
CA ASP A 651 2.88 30.05 0.13
C ASP A 651 2.92 28.69 -0.59
N GLY A 652 2.68 28.69 -1.90
CA GLY A 652 2.71 27.48 -2.74
C GLY A 652 4.11 26.88 -2.97
N THR A 653 5.08 27.21 -2.11
CA THR A 653 6.43 26.67 -2.20
C THR A 653 6.47 25.23 -1.70
N LYS A 654 7.28 24.38 -2.34
CA LYS A 654 7.42 22.96 -1.96
C LYS A 654 7.86 22.77 -0.50
N ILE A 655 8.60 23.72 0.06
CA ILE A 655 9.05 23.66 1.45
C ILE A 655 7.91 24.02 2.42
N ALA A 656 7.06 25.00 2.09
CA ALA A 656 5.90 25.34 2.92
C ALA A 656 4.87 24.21 2.97
N THR A 657 4.73 23.44 1.89
CA THR A 657 3.89 22.22 1.89
C THR A 657 4.45 21.08 2.74
N LEU A 658 5.78 21.00 2.90
CA LEU A 658 6.45 19.99 3.71
C LEU A 658 6.55 20.40 5.19
N CYS A 659 6.55 21.70 5.49
CA CYS A 659 6.52 22.27 6.84
C CYS A 659 5.09 22.30 7.41
N ASP A 660 4.47 21.13 7.55
CA ASP A 660 3.10 20.94 8.09
C ASP A 660 3.07 20.66 9.61
N GLY A 661 4.25 20.48 10.23
CA GLY A 661 4.39 20.10 11.63
C GLY A 661 4.37 18.59 11.88
N GLU A 662 4.37 17.76 10.82
CA GLU A 662 4.55 16.30 10.92
C GLU A 662 6.00 15.88 10.66
N HIS A 663 6.71 16.57 9.77
CA HIS A 663 8.10 16.27 9.43
C HIS A 663 9.07 16.98 10.39
N SER A 664 10.00 16.21 10.96
CA SER A 664 11.02 16.80 11.81
C SER A 664 11.99 17.64 10.98
N LEU A 665 12.57 18.66 11.61
CA LEU A 665 13.59 19.50 11.00
C LEU A 665 14.78 18.67 10.49
N ASP A 666 15.14 17.60 11.21
CA ASP A 666 16.22 16.68 10.85
C ASP A 666 15.90 15.92 9.54
N ASP A 667 14.65 15.48 9.37
CA ASP A 667 14.21 14.77 8.16
C ASP A 667 14.13 15.74 6.96
N LEU A 668 13.68 16.97 7.19
CA LEU A 668 13.67 18.02 6.15
C LEU A 668 15.08 18.41 5.75
N ALA A 669 16.00 18.55 6.71
CA ALA A 669 17.40 18.84 6.45
C ALA A 669 18.05 17.76 5.58
N LEU A 670 17.72 16.49 5.82
CA LEU A 670 18.14 15.38 4.96
C LEU A 670 17.60 15.50 3.53
N HIS A 671 16.31 15.80 3.37
CA HIS A 671 15.70 15.93 2.04
C HIS A 671 16.35 17.05 1.21
N TYR A 672 16.76 18.15 1.85
CA TYR A 672 17.44 19.27 1.20
C TYR A 672 18.97 19.21 1.24
N THR A 673 19.56 18.13 1.79
CA THR A 673 21.02 17.97 1.96
C THR A 673 21.70 19.15 2.68
N LEU A 674 21.00 19.74 3.65
CA LEU A 674 21.47 20.86 4.47
C LEU A 674 21.71 20.39 5.91
N SER A 675 22.50 21.15 6.68
CA SER A 675 22.58 20.90 8.12
C SER A 675 21.29 21.36 8.81
N PRO A 676 20.80 20.66 9.86
CA PRO A 676 19.57 21.06 10.56
C PRO A 676 19.64 22.48 11.13
N VAL A 677 20.81 22.89 11.63
CA VAL A 677 21.03 24.24 12.18
C VAL A 677 20.95 25.31 11.09
N GLU A 678 21.54 25.06 9.92
CA GLU A 678 21.49 25.97 8.78
C GLU A 678 20.07 26.05 8.20
N LEU A 679 19.38 24.92 8.08
CA LEU A 679 17.98 24.90 7.65
C LEU A 679 17.10 25.68 8.62
N GLN A 680 17.29 25.50 9.94
CA GLN A 680 16.56 26.27 10.94
C GLN A 680 16.82 27.76 10.80
N ARG A 681 18.08 28.17 10.57
CA ARG A 681 18.46 29.56 10.38
C ARG A 681 17.78 30.16 9.14
N LEU A 682 17.85 29.47 8.00
CA LEU A 682 17.22 29.92 6.75
C LEU A 682 15.69 30.01 6.87
N LEU A 683 15.05 29.08 7.58
CA LEU A 683 13.61 29.12 7.83
C LEU A 683 13.24 30.25 8.81
N ALA A 684 14.08 30.53 9.80
CA ALA A 684 13.88 31.63 10.75
C ALA A 684 14.04 33.00 10.08
N GLU A 685 15.04 33.16 9.18
CA GLU A 685 15.28 34.39 8.42
C GLU A 685 14.09 34.77 7.51
N ASN A 686 13.36 33.78 6.99
CA ASN A 686 12.16 34.01 6.18
C ASN A 686 10.93 34.52 6.96
N GLY A 687 10.89 34.39 8.29
CA GLY A 687 9.80 34.86 9.15
C GLY A 687 8.42 34.19 8.97
N ASN A 688 8.24 33.35 7.94
CA ASN A 688 6.98 32.67 7.62
C ASN A 688 6.78 31.33 8.35
N PHE A 689 7.75 30.87 9.13
CA PHE A 689 7.75 29.56 9.78
C PHE A 689 7.79 29.70 11.32
N ARG A 690 7.01 28.87 12.01
CA ARG A 690 7.08 28.66 13.47
C ARG A 690 7.66 27.29 13.78
N PHE A 691 8.42 27.20 14.86
CA PHE A 691 9.03 25.94 15.29
C PHE A 691 8.29 25.40 16.51
N ILE A 692 7.85 24.15 16.43
CA ILE A 692 7.23 23.44 17.55
C ILE A 692 8.20 22.35 18.00
N ALA A 693 8.66 22.42 19.25
CA ALA A 693 9.47 21.35 19.83
C ALA A 693 8.52 20.28 20.40
N ARG A 694 8.57 19.06 19.86
CA ARG A 694 7.73 17.95 20.34
C ARG A 694 8.53 16.86 21.01
#